data_AF-A0A7S4NNQ8-F1
#
_entry.id   AF-A0A7S4NNQ8-F1
#
_cell.length_a   1.000
_cell.length_b   1.000
_cell.length_c   1.000
_cell.angle_alpha   90.00
_cell.angle_beta   90.00
_cell.angle_gamma   90.00
#
_symmetry.space_group_name_H-M   'P 1'
#
loop_
_entity.id
_entity.type
_entity.pdbx_description
1 polymer ?
#
loop_
_entity_poly.entity_id
_entity_poly.type
_entity_poly.pdbx_seq_one_letter_code
_entity_poly.pdbx_strand_id
1 'polypeptide(L)'
;VDIFKYDAWLEPAIRYALGQTLVCDTIEEAKKVAFNSLGTRYAVVTVDGCVILKNGALQGGTQSIRDKARKWDEKAYMELKEKKERLQMALFETSGADSALQMGDLEALKQKLESMKKRQQTSDEEMVNLKEKITTLNTEYARLEDSKKKAEKRVETTQTSLKDLEKKLGEVQKKIRGIETTAFAKLQKKVGKIDIFQWEEKKYQRTSHHTEKKQQIDLQLAVLKNQLKLEKEKYDLKNVSNSESHIRELRKKTADLEAEMKKQKAAHEKSLTESQSANTELENVKKNLSKVETEIRALSKGTSDSERAIAEARRLTLSSNMECEKYRAERFNVFLTSIIDNCVVPFVLCDSEFDDNAPKRSRKSKNSEGEDSLKSKKLNLTRSEVFDISDNPLIRSAVLDQSTDSQHRSYLRIDFALVPEKQRQATVDGTKATELGVLERAAVHIREEINAIEPHAMANEGTKRIENKLSSLNSQIDTLKAEYKSNAEVFHKVKEIRYTKFQHTYELVNESVGKIYKALTEGTRGSSDVYGTAYLTLDNQEEPYLYGTKYHATPPLKRFMGMNALSGGERTMAALSLLFALQSVRPAPFIVLDEVDAALDLTNVQKLANFFRERAAICQFLIVSLNPDLYAKSDSLFGVYKDKSRESSAILSMDLTQYAE
;
A
#
# COMPACT_ATOMS: atom_id res chain seq x y z
N VAL A 1 13.14 38.18 50.74
CA VAL A 1 13.27 36.71 50.65
C VAL A 1 12.36 36.20 51.74
N ASP A 2 11.13 35.86 51.38
CA ASP A 2 10.02 36.05 52.34
C ASP A 2 9.73 34.80 53.19
N ILE A 3 10.45 33.71 52.92
CA ILE A 3 10.16 32.37 53.48
C ILE A 3 11.30 31.88 54.40
N PHE A 4 12.51 32.44 54.30
CA PHE A 4 13.67 32.04 55.10
C PHE A 4 14.00 33.09 56.17
N LYS A 5 14.29 32.65 57.39
CA LYS A 5 14.94 33.47 58.41
C LYS A 5 16.45 33.27 58.31
N TYR A 6 17.20 34.36 58.20
CA TYR A 6 18.67 34.37 58.14
C TYR A 6 19.22 35.62 58.81
N ASP A 7 20.50 35.58 59.20
CA ASP A 7 21.18 36.73 59.78
C ASP A 7 21.43 37.82 58.74
N ALA A 8 21.24 39.08 59.11
CA ALA A 8 21.21 40.22 58.18
C ALA A 8 22.47 40.38 57.30
N TRP A 9 23.63 39.90 57.76
CA TRP A 9 24.88 39.98 57.00
C TRP A 9 24.95 38.98 55.81
N LEU A 10 24.13 37.93 55.82
CA LEU A 10 24.08 36.91 54.76
C LEU A 10 23.13 37.27 53.60
N GLU A 11 22.43 38.40 53.71
CA GLU A 11 21.43 38.82 52.72
C GLU A 11 21.95 38.89 51.28
N PRO A 12 23.15 39.44 50.98
CA PRO A 12 23.65 39.50 49.61
C PRO A 12 23.91 38.10 49.01
N ALA A 13 24.41 37.17 49.83
CA ALA A 13 24.71 35.80 49.40
C ALA A 13 23.42 35.00 49.14
N ILE A 14 22.41 35.17 50.00
CA ILE A 14 21.12 34.48 49.86
C ILE A 14 20.36 35.02 48.65
N ARG A 15 20.41 36.33 48.41
CA ARG A 15 19.79 36.95 47.23
C ARG A 15 20.45 36.50 45.91
N TYR A 16 21.77 36.29 45.93
CA TYR A 16 22.50 35.71 44.80
C TYR A 16 22.15 34.23 44.57
N ALA A 17 22.12 33.43 45.64
CA ALA A 17 21.87 31.99 45.55
C ALA A 17 20.42 31.63 45.15
N LEU A 18 19.43 32.33 45.72
CA LEU A 18 18.01 32.04 45.47
C LEU A 18 17.45 32.77 44.24
N GLY A 19 18.10 33.84 43.78
CA GLY A 19 17.71 34.60 42.59
C GLY A 19 16.23 35.03 42.61
N GLN A 20 15.58 34.98 41.44
CA GLN A 20 14.14 35.21 41.28
C GLN A 20 13.38 33.88 41.29
N THR A 21 13.30 33.24 42.45
CA THR A 21 12.60 31.97 42.65
C THR A 21 11.33 32.19 43.46
N LEU A 22 10.20 31.70 42.95
CA LEU A 22 8.89 31.77 43.59
C LEU A 22 8.55 30.42 44.23
N VAL A 23 7.82 30.46 45.34
CA VAL A 23 7.32 29.25 46.00
C VAL A 23 5.80 29.19 45.84
N CYS A 24 5.28 28.03 45.43
CA CYS A 24 3.85 27.79 45.27
C CYS A 24 3.43 26.56 46.08
N ASP A 25 2.17 26.53 46.50
CA ASP A 25 1.67 25.42 47.31
C ASP A 25 1.43 24.17 46.45
N THR A 26 0.93 24.35 45.22
CA THR A 26 0.59 23.25 44.31
C THR A 26 1.34 23.26 42.98
N ILE A 27 1.51 22.08 42.36
CA ILE A 27 2.18 21.94 41.06
C ILE A 27 1.40 22.58 39.90
N GLU A 28 0.08 22.68 40.01
CA GLU A 28 -0.78 23.29 38.99
C GLU A 28 -0.63 24.82 38.98
N GLU A 29 -0.56 25.44 40.16
CA GLU A 29 -0.22 26.86 40.32
C GLU A 29 1.21 27.13 39.87
N ALA A 30 2.16 26.26 40.24
CA ALA A 30 3.55 26.40 39.82
C ALA A 30 3.72 26.38 38.30
N LYS A 31 2.96 25.52 37.59
CA LYS A 31 2.94 25.50 36.12
C LYS A 31 2.32 26.77 35.53
N LYS A 32 1.19 27.24 36.08
CA LYS A 32 0.57 28.49 35.62
C LYS A 32 1.51 29.69 35.76
N VAL A 33 2.23 29.78 36.88
CA VAL A 33 3.17 30.86 37.16
C VAL A 33 4.45 30.74 36.34
N ALA A 34 5.02 29.54 36.18
CA ALA A 34 6.23 29.31 35.41
C ALA A 34 6.04 29.51 33.89
N PHE A 35 4.83 29.24 33.37
CA PHE A 35 4.52 29.29 31.93
C PHE A 35 3.57 30.43 31.52
N ASN A 36 3.34 31.43 32.38
CA ASN A 36 2.39 32.51 32.09
C ASN A 36 2.76 33.32 30.83
N SER A 37 1.74 33.77 30.10
CA SER A 37 1.78 34.39 28.76
C SER A 37 2.39 35.79 28.71
N LEU A 38 2.88 36.33 29.83
CA LEU A 38 3.38 37.71 29.97
C LEU A 38 4.91 37.85 29.79
N GLY A 39 5.59 36.80 29.31
CA GLY A 39 6.94 36.90 28.74
C GLY A 39 8.12 36.78 29.71
N THR A 40 7.92 36.84 31.03
CA THR A 40 8.97 36.62 32.03
C THR A 40 8.84 35.25 32.69
N ARG A 41 9.87 34.39 32.53
CA ARG A 41 9.94 33.05 33.13
C ARG A 41 10.65 33.09 34.48
N TYR A 42 9.96 32.70 35.54
CA TYR A 42 10.49 32.59 36.90
C TYR A 42 10.85 31.14 37.22
N ALA A 43 11.85 30.91 38.09
CA ALA A 43 12.06 29.60 38.67
C ALA A 43 10.99 29.39 39.76
N VAL A 44 10.32 28.24 39.79
CA VAL A 44 9.23 27.99 40.74
C VAL A 44 9.47 26.70 41.49
N VAL A 45 9.33 26.73 42.81
CA VAL A 45 9.47 25.55 43.68
C VAL A 45 8.15 25.30 44.38
N THR A 46 7.69 24.05 44.41
CA THR A 46 6.51 23.68 45.20
C THR A 46 6.89 23.27 46.61
N VAL A 47 5.98 23.41 47.56
CA VAL A 47 6.16 22.91 48.94
C VAL A 47 6.46 21.40 48.96
N ASP A 48 5.91 20.63 48.00
CA ASP A 48 6.18 19.19 47.80
C ASP A 48 7.57 18.84 47.23
N GLY A 49 8.48 19.82 47.09
CA GLY A 49 9.86 19.61 46.64
C GLY A 49 10.02 19.43 45.12
N CYS A 50 9.06 19.91 44.32
CA CYS A 50 9.16 19.95 42.86
C CYS A 50 9.75 21.30 42.42
N VAL A 51 10.81 21.26 41.60
CA VAL A 51 11.48 22.45 41.09
C VAL A 51 11.25 22.57 39.60
N ILE A 52 10.67 23.69 39.17
CA ILE A 52 10.54 24.08 37.76
C ILE A 52 11.59 25.17 37.49
N LEU A 53 12.61 24.83 36.71
CA LEU A 53 13.69 25.74 36.33
C LEU A 53 13.21 26.73 35.24
N LYS A 54 13.91 27.86 35.08
CA LYS A 54 13.57 28.92 34.09
C LYS A 54 13.54 28.42 32.64
N ASN A 55 14.24 27.32 32.34
CA ASN A 55 14.27 26.66 31.04
C ASN A 55 13.07 25.72 30.81
N GLY A 56 12.18 25.55 31.80
CA GLY A 56 11.02 24.66 31.74
C GLY A 56 11.31 23.22 32.16
N ALA A 57 12.53 22.90 32.60
CA ALA A 57 12.86 21.57 33.10
C ALA A 57 12.27 21.36 34.51
N LEU A 58 11.61 20.22 34.70
CA LEU A 58 10.97 19.83 35.96
C LEU A 58 11.86 18.80 36.67
N GLN A 59 12.28 19.10 37.90
CA GLN A 59 13.23 18.30 38.67
C GLN A 59 12.73 18.11 40.11
N GLY A 60 12.57 16.86 40.53
CA GLY A 60 12.14 16.50 41.88
C GLY A 60 10.61 16.53 42.07
N GLY A 61 10.11 15.71 43.01
CA GLY A 61 8.69 15.64 43.36
C GLY A 61 8.25 14.21 43.68
N THR A 62 7.48 14.07 44.77
CA THR A 62 6.83 12.83 45.22
C THR A 62 5.91 12.22 44.16
N GLN A 63 5.42 13.02 43.20
CA GLN A 63 4.70 12.51 42.01
C GLN A 63 5.57 11.64 41.09
N SER A 64 6.86 11.92 40.90
CA SER A 64 7.73 11.05 40.08
C SER A 64 8.00 9.70 40.77
N ILE A 65 7.89 9.66 42.10
CA ILE A 65 7.97 8.43 42.90
C ILE A 65 6.65 7.65 42.79
N ARG A 66 5.49 8.34 42.77
CA ARG A 66 4.17 7.72 42.48
C ARG A 66 4.06 7.18 41.06
N ASP A 67 4.62 7.88 40.07
CA ASP A 67 4.66 7.41 38.68
C ASP A 67 5.64 6.25 38.48
N LYS A 68 6.73 6.19 39.27
CA LYS A 68 7.61 5.01 39.37
C LYS A 68 6.93 3.85 40.13
N ALA A 69 6.11 4.14 41.14
CA ALA A 69 5.37 3.13 41.90
C ALA A 69 4.22 2.51 41.09
N ARG A 70 3.64 3.23 40.12
CA ARG A 70 2.63 2.69 39.18
C ARG A 70 3.18 1.69 38.17
N LYS A 71 4.50 1.48 38.09
CA LYS A 71 5.09 0.41 37.27
C LYS A 71 5.02 -0.97 37.91
N TRP A 72 4.63 -1.08 39.19
CA TRP A 72 4.49 -2.36 39.85
C TRP A 72 3.02 -2.68 40.08
N ASP A 73 2.42 -3.25 39.03
CA ASP A 73 1.62 -4.46 39.19
C ASP A 73 1.61 -5.25 37.88
N GLU A 74 2.74 -5.26 37.15
CA GLU A 74 2.89 -6.12 35.97
C GLU A 74 2.73 -7.60 36.35
N LYS A 75 3.10 -7.96 37.58
CA LYS A 75 2.83 -9.28 38.17
C LYS A 75 1.34 -9.53 38.43
N ALA A 76 0.62 -8.59 39.06
CA ALA A 76 -0.81 -8.73 39.28
C ALA A 76 -1.62 -8.69 37.98
N TYR A 77 -1.20 -7.88 36.99
CA TYR A 77 -1.75 -7.86 35.65
C TYR A 77 -1.51 -9.18 34.92
N MET A 78 -0.32 -9.76 35.02
CA MET A 78 -0.01 -11.07 34.43
C MET A 78 -0.76 -12.20 35.15
N GLU A 79 -0.93 -12.13 36.47
CA GLU A 79 -1.76 -13.09 37.23
C GLU A 79 -3.25 -12.96 36.90
N LEU A 80 -3.76 -11.74 36.72
CA LEU A 80 -5.13 -11.48 36.26
C LEU A 80 -5.32 -11.90 34.80
N LYS A 81 -4.32 -11.73 33.96
CA LYS A 81 -4.31 -12.20 32.57
C LYS A 81 -4.30 -13.72 32.49
N GLU A 82 -3.47 -14.39 33.29
CA GLU A 82 -3.49 -15.85 33.40
C GLU A 82 -4.80 -16.38 33.98
N LYS A 83 -5.36 -15.73 35.01
CA LYS A 83 -6.68 -16.10 35.55
C LYS A 83 -7.79 -15.90 34.53
N LYS A 84 -7.72 -14.81 33.75
CA LYS A 84 -8.65 -14.55 32.64
C LYS A 84 -8.51 -15.63 31.57
N GLU A 85 -7.30 -15.98 31.15
CA GLU A 85 -7.05 -17.03 30.14
C GLU A 85 -7.51 -18.41 30.63
N ARG A 86 -7.25 -18.77 31.91
CA ARG A 86 -7.78 -20.02 32.50
C ARG A 86 -9.30 -20.03 32.59
N LEU A 87 -9.92 -18.94 33.01
CA LEU A 87 -11.38 -18.84 33.05
C LEU A 87 -11.99 -18.84 31.64
N GLN A 88 -11.31 -18.27 30.64
CA GLN A 88 -11.72 -18.31 29.24
C GLN A 88 -11.60 -19.73 28.66
N MET A 89 -10.55 -20.48 28.98
CA MET A 89 -10.42 -21.89 28.60
C MET A 89 -11.48 -22.77 29.29
N ALA A 90 -11.74 -22.57 30.58
CA ALA A 90 -12.80 -23.27 31.28
C ALA A 90 -14.20 -22.93 30.71
N LEU A 91 -14.43 -21.67 30.31
CA LEU A 91 -15.66 -21.25 29.62
C LEU A 91 -15.80 -21.89 28.23
N PHE A 92 -14.69 -22.04 27.51
CA PHE A 92 -14.59 -22.70 26.20
C PHE A 92 -14.86 -24.21 26.28
N GLU A 93 -14.44 -24.86 27.38
CA GLU A 93 -14.74 -26.27 27.64
C GLU A 93 -16.20 -26.49 28.08
N THR A 94 -16.82 -25.49 28.72
CA THR A 94 -18.17 -25.62 29.30
C THR A 94 -19.30 -25.16 28.35
N SER A 95 -19.03 -24.19 27.46
CA SER A 95 -19.97 -23.71 26.45
C SER A 95 -19.49 -24.10 25.07
N GLY A 96 -20.13 -25.10 24.46
CA GLY A 96 -19.79 -25.64 23.15
C GLY A 96 -19.74 -24.63 21.99
N ALA A 97 -19.42 -25.14 20.80
CA ALA A 97 -18.95 -24.46 19.58
C ALA A 97 -19.58 -23.09 19.20
N ASP A 98 -20.81 -22.77 19.62
CA ASP A 98 -21.47 -21.49 19.34
C ASP A 98 -20.84 -20.28 20.05
N SER A 99 -20.29 -20.44 21.25
CA SER A 99 -19.62 -19.32 21.96
C SER A 99 -18.23 -19.01 21.40
N ALA A 100 -17.55 -19.98 20.78
CA ALA A 100 -16.24 -19.80 20.17
C ALA A 100 -16.31 -18.92 18.91
N LEU A 101 -17.38 -19.09 18.11
CA LEU A 101 -17.65 -18.29 16.90
C LEU A 101 -17.96 -16.84 17.27
N GLN A 102 -18.80 -16.62 18.29
CA GLN A 102 -19.12 -15.28 18.79
C GLN A 102 -17.91 -14.56 19.40
N MET A 103 -17.00 -15.29 20.06
CA MET A 103 -15.75 -14.70 20.57
C MET A 103 -14.83 -14.26 19.43
N GLY A 104 -14.68 -15.07 18.38
CA GLY A 104 -13.88 -14.72 17.19
C GLY A 104 -14.38 -13.45 16.50
N ASP A 105 -15.71 -13.33 16.35
CA ASP A 105 -16.33 -12.13 15.79
C ASP A 105 -16.10 -10.89 16.67
N LEU A 106 -16.16 -11.05 17.99
CA LEU A 106 -15.95 -9.97 18.96
C LEU A 106 -14.48 -9.52 19.00
N GLU A 107 -13.54 -10.45 18.87
CA GLU A 107 -12.09 -10.17 18.73
C GLU A 107 -11.80 -9.41 17.43
N ALA A 108 -12.41 -9.82 16.32
CA ALA A 108 -12.31 -9.15 15.03
C ALA A 108 -12.92 -7.73 15.08
N LEU A 109 -14.06 -7.56 15.75
CA LEU A 109 -14.69 -6.26 15.94
C LEU A 109 -13.82 -5.32 16.78
N LYS A 110 -13.16 -5.84 17.83
CA LYS A 110 -12.23 -5.08 18.67
C LYS A 110 -11.00 -4.62 17.89
N GLN A 111 -10.38 -5.50 17.10
CA GLN A 111 -9.27 -5.13 16.23
C GLN A 111 -9.67 -4.07 15.22
N LYS A 112 -10.87 -4.18 14.65
CA LYS A 112 -11.41 -3.17 13.72
C LYS A 112 -11.62 -1.83 14.42
N LEU A 113 -12.20 -1.82 15.62
CA LEU A 113 -12.41 -0.62 16.41
C LEU A 113 -11.09 0.05 16.82
N GLU A 114 -10.07 -0.73 17.15
CA GLU A 114 -8.74 -0.22 17.49
C GLU A 114 -8.01 0.36 16.27
N SER A 115 -8.17 -0.26 15.09
CA SER A 115 -7.65 0.29 13.82
C SER A 115 -8.34 1.61 13.43
N MET A 116 -9.65 1.71 13.67
CA MET A 116 -10.43 2.93 13.40
C MET A 116 -10.06 4.04 14.38
N LYS A 117 -9.82 3.74 15.66
CA LYS A 117 -9.31 4.70 16.65
C LYS A 117 -7.94 5.25 16.26
N LYS A 118 -7.03 4.38 15.81
CA LYS A 118 -5.70 4.81 15.32
C LYS A 118 -5.82 5.74 14.10
N ARG A 119 -6.70 5.41 13.14
CA ARG A 119 -6.98 6.28 11.98
C ARG A 119 -7.59 7.62 12.38
N GLN A 120 -8.46 7.62 13.38
CA GLN A 120 -9.04 8.86 13.91
C GLN A 120 -7.96 9.73 14.56
N GLN A 121 -7.06 9.14 15.36
CA GLN A 121 -5.94 9.87 15.96
C GLN A 121 -4.99 10.47 14.91
N THR A 122 -4.61 9.70 13.88
CA THR A 122 -3.76 10.25 12.81
C THR A 122 -4.45 11.38 12.04
N SER A 123 -5.76 11.26 11.81
CA SER A 123 -6.55 12.31 11.15
C SER A 123 -6.67 13.56 12.03
N ASP A 124 -6.79 13.41 13.36
CA ASP A 124 -6.86 14.53 14.29
C ASP A 124 -5.50 15.26 14.37
N GLU A 125 -4.39 14.54 14.36
CA GLU A 125 -3.02 15.09 14.30
C GLU A 125 -2.79 15.87 12.99
N GLU A 126 -3.23 15.34 11.85
CA GLU A 126 -3.18 16.04 10.57
C GLU A 126 -4.01 17.33 10.58
N MET A 127 -5.20 17.30 11.17
CA MET A 127 -6.06 18.47 11.29
C MET A 127 -5.45 19.58 12.15
N VAL A 128 -4.74 19.23 13.22
CA VAL A 128 -4.00 20.20 14.05
C VAL A 128 -2.86 20.83 13.23
N ASN A 129 -2.04 20.01 12.56
CA ASN A 129 -0.94 20.48 11.72
C ASN A 129 -1.41 21.40 10.58
N LEU A 130 -2.56 21.09 9.97
CA LEU A 130 -3.15 21.93 8.92
C LEU A 130 -3.64 23.28 9.47
N LYS A 131 -4.25 23.29 10.66
CA LYS A 131 -4.66 24.54 11.32
C LYS A 131 -3.46 25.44 11.63
N GLU A 132 -2.35 24.87 12.09
CA GLU A 132 -1.10 25.63 12.32
C GLU A 132 -0.50 26.18 11.01
N LYS A 133 -0.56 25.44 9.91
CA LYS A 133 -0.14 25.96 8.60
C LYS A 133 -1.02 27.10 8.09
N ILE A 134 -2.31 27.03 8.35
CA ILE A 134 -3.24 28.11 7.97
C ILE A 134 -2.94 29.38 8.76
N THR A 135 -2.65 29.27 10.06
CA THR A 135 -2.32 30.45 10.88
C THR A 135 -1.00 31.09 10.43
N THR A 136 0.04 30.30 10.12
CA THR A 136 1.31 30.84 9.61
C THR A 136 1.12 31.55 8.27
N LEU A 137 0.42 30.92 7.31
CA LEU A 137 0.14 31.54 6.00
C LEU A 137 -0.65 32.84 6.12
N ASN A 138 -1.62 32.92 7.05
CA ASN A 138 -2.37 34.16 7.29
C ASN A 138 -1.48 35.28 7.86
N THR A 139 -0.50 34.96 8.71
CA THR A 139 0.46 35.96 9.20
C THR A 139 1.40 36.45 8.09
N GLU A 140 1.80 35.58 7.16
CA GLU A 140 2.60 35.96 5.99
C GLU A 140 1.81 36.85 5.03
N TYR A 141 0.55 36.50 4.77
CA TYR A 141 -0.35 37.31 3.95
C TYR A 141 -0.50 38.73 4.51
N ALA A 142 -0.72 38.87 5.83
CA ALA A 142 -0.81 40.18 6.47
C ALA A 142 0.47 41.02 6.31
N ARG A 143 1.65 40.39 6.44
CA ARG A 143 2.95 41.07 6.21
C ARG A 143 3.12 41.54 4.77
N LEU A 144 2.70 40.73 3.80
CA LEU A 144 2.77 41.09 2.39
C LEU A 144 1.83 42.24 2.05
N GLU A 145 0.62 42.26 2.61
CA GLU A 145 -0.33 43.36 2.39
C GLU A 145 0.18 44.69 2.97
N ASP A 146 0.85 44.66 4.13
CA ASP A 146 1.49 45.84 4.70
C ASP A 146 2.68 46.34 3.86
N SER A 147 3.47 45.43 3.30
CA SER A 147 4.57 45.77 2.39
C SER A 147 4.05 46.45 1.12
N LYS A 148 2.96 45.90 0.54
CA LYS A 148 2.27 46.48 -0.61
C LYS A 148 1.78 47.90 -0.34
N LYS A 149 1.09 48.14 0.79
CA LYS A 149 0.65 49.50 1.18
C LYS A 149 1.80 50.48 1.33
N LYS A 150 2.95 50.05 1.88
CA LYS A 150 4.15 50.89 1.98
C LYS A 150 4.74 51.23 0.60
N ALA A 151 4.74 50.26 -0.32
CA ALA A 151 5.19 50.48 -1.69
C ALA A 151 4.26 51.46 -2.44
N GLU A 152 2.94 51.32 -2.30
CA GLU A 152 1.95 52.24 -2.90
C GLU A 152 2.17 53.69 -2.44
N LYS A 153 2.36 53.91 -1.13
CA LYS A 153 2.70 55.25 -0.59
C LYS A 153 3.99 55.83 -1.17
N ARG A 154 5.02 55.00 -1.40
CA ARG A 154 6.29 55.44 -2.02
C ARG A 154 6.11 55.84 -3.49
N VAL A 155 5.28 55.12 -4.22
CA VAL A 155 4.98 55.46 -5.62
C VAL A 155 4.29 56.83 -5.67
N GLU A 156 3.32 57.07 -4.78
CA GLU A 156 2.61 58.34 -4.70
C GLU A 156 3.54 59.52 -4.37
N THR A 157 4.43 59.38 -3.38
CA THR A 157 5.41 60.44 -3.05
C THR A 157 6.44 60.69 -4.15
N THR A 158 6.80 59.66 -4.91
CA THR A 158 7.72 59.81 -6.04
C THR A 158 7.04 60.51 -7.20
N GLN A 159 5.76 60.23 -7.47
CA GLN A 159 4.97 60.91 -8.50
C GLN A 159 4.75 62.39 -8.20
N THR A 160 4.52 62.77 -6.94
CA THR A 160 4.41 64.19 -6.57
C THR A 160 5.74 64.92 -6.74
N SER A 161 6.84 64.31 -6.32
CA SER A 161 8.19 64.86 -6.50
C SER A 161 8.55 65.03 -7.98
N LEU A 162 8.13 64.09 -8.84
CA LEU A 162 8.35 64.15 -10.28
C LEU A 162 7.61 65.33 -10.91
N LYS A 163 6.34 65.56 -10.53
CA LYS A 163 5.56 66.74 -10.98
C LYS A 163 6.22 68.07 -10.56
N ASP A 164 6.77 68.13 -9.34
CA ASP A 164 7.47 69.33 -8.86
C ASP A 164 8.77 69.59 -9.63
N LEU A 165 9.51 68.52 -9.96
CA LEU A 165 10.71 68.59 -10.80
C LEU A 165 10.38 69.05 -12.23
N GLU A 166 9.31 68.53 -12.84
CA GLU A 166 8.84 68.97 -14.16
C GLU A 166 8.47 70.45 -14.17
N LYS A 167 7.79 70.93 -13.11
CA LYS A 167 7.45 72.35 -12.97
C LYS A 167 8.71 73.22 -12.87
N LYS A 168 9.69 72.83 -12.04
CA LYS A 168 10.97 73.54 -11.91
C LYS A 168 11.75 73.56 -13.22
N LEU A 169 11.78 72.45 -13.96
CA LEU A 169 12.42 72.35 -15.26
C LEU A 169 11.79 73.35 -16.25
N GLY A 170 10.46 73.45 -16.28
CA GLY A 170 9.75 74.42 -17.12
C GLY A 170 10.06 75.88 -16.77
N GLU A 171 10.23 76.20 -15.48
CA GLU A 171 10.62 77.55 -15.04
C GLU A 171 12.06 77.89 -15.45
N VAL A 172 12.99 76.95 -15.32
CA VAL A 172 14.38 77.11 -15.76
C VAL A 172 14.46 77.28 -17.28
N GLN A 173 13.72 76.49 -18.05
CA GLN A 173 13.63 76.64 -19.50
C GLN A 173 13.09 78.02 -19.92
N LYS A 174 12.10 78.57 -19.21
CA LYS A 174 11.62 79.95 -19.46
C LYS A 174 12.68 81.00 -19.17
N LYS A 175 13.48 80.84 -18.11
CA LYS A 175 14.58 81.76 -17.78
C LYS A 175 15.69 81.71 -18.83
N ILE A 176 16.07 80.51 -19.28
CA ILE A 176 17.05 80.31 -20.35
C ILE A 176 16.57 81.01 -21.62
N ARG A 177 15.32 80.77 -22.05
CA ARG A 177 14.73 81.46 -23.21
C ARG A 177 14.77 82.97 -23.07
N GLY A 178 14.47 83.52 -21.89
CA GLY A 178 14.55 84.97 -21.65
C GLY A 178 15.96 85.54 -21.83
N ILE A 179 16.97 84.84 -21.29
CA ILE A 179 18.38 85.25 -21.41
C ILE A 179 18.86 85.15 -22.86
N GLU A 180 18.53 84.07 -23.56
CA GLU A 180 18.92 83.84 -24.96
C GLU A 180 18.26 84.84 -25.91
N THR A 181 16.98 85.17 -25.70
CA THR A 181 16.30 86.20 -26.51
C THR A 181 16.98 87.57 -26.37
N THR A 182 17.49 87.86 -25.16
CA THR A 182 18.22 89.10 -24.87
C THR A 182 19.63 89.07 -25.49
N ALA A 183 20.32 87.94 -25.41
CA ALA A 183 21.67 87.74 -25.95
C ALA A 183 21.70 87.78 -27.48
N PHE A 184 20.69 87.21 -28.15
CA PHE A 184 20.64 87.09 -29.61
C PHE A 184 19.83 88.18 -30.32
N ALA A 185 19.22 89.13 -29.61
CA ALA A 185 18.46 90.24 -30.20
C ALA A 185 19.26 91.07 -31.23
N LYS A 186 20.58 91.22 -31.03
CA LYS A 186 21.49 91.89 -31.98
C LYS A 186 21.77 91.04 -33.23
N LEU A 187 21.82 89.71 -33.08
CA LEU A 187 22.08 88.77 -34.17
C LEU A 187 20.83 88.59 -35.05
N GLN A 188 19.64 88.57 -34.44
CA GLN A 188 18.34 88.43 -35.09
C GLN A 188 17.96 89.64 -35.99
N LYS A 189 18.54 90.83 -35.73
CA LYS A 189 18.45 92.00 -36.64
C LYS A 189 19.37 91.90 -37.86
N LYS A 190 20.46 91.13 -37.77
CA LYS A 190 21.51 91.04 -38.82
C LYS A 190 21.25 89.89 -39.80
N VAL A 191 20.65 88.81 -39.33
CA VAL A 191 20.28 87.64 -40.12
C VAL A 191 18.76 87.63 -40.21
N GLY A 192 18.20 88.12 -41.31
CA GLY A 192 16.76 88.34 -41.46
C GLY A 192 15.93 87.10 -41.07
N LYS A 193 14.88 87.34 -40.26
CA LYS A 193 13.80 86.43 -39.81
C LYS A 193 14.02 84.93 -40.11
N ILE A 194 15.08 84.34 -39.56
CA ILE A 194 15.14 82.90 -39.32
C ILE A 194 15.05 82.76 -37.81
N ASP A 195 13.96 82.17 -37.36
CA ASP A 195 13.74 81.89 -35.94
C ASP A 195 14.74 80.79 -35.53
N ILE A 196 15.89 81.20 -34.99
CA ILE A 196 17.02 80.33 -34.61
C ILE A 196 16.53 79.17 -33.73
N PHE A 197 15.49 79.42 -32.92
CA PHE A 197 14.81 78.43 -32.09
C PHE A 197 14.22 77.26 -32.89
N GLN A 198 13.49 77.50 -34.00
CA GLN A 198 12.94 76.41 -34.80
C GLN A 198 14.03 75.59 -35.50
N TRP A 199 15.18 76.20 -35.76
CA TRP A 199 16.32 75.53 -36.37
C TRP A 199 17.11 74.69 -35.35
N GLU A 200 17.38 75.22 -34.16
CA GLU A 200 18.02 74.47 -33.08
C GLU A 200 17.12 73.37 -32.52
N GLU A 201 15.81 73.62 -32.36
CA GLU A 201 14.83 72.62 -31.94
C GLU A 201 14.75 71.48 -32.98
N LYS A 202 14.70 71.81 -34.29
CA LYS A 202 14.75 70.78 -35.35
C LYS A 202 16.07 70.03 -35.40
N LYS A 203 17.20 70.70 -35.11
CA LYS A 203 18.53 70.06 -35.07
C LYS A 203 18.65 69.14 -33.84
N TYR A 204 18.17 69.59 -32.69
CA TYR A 204 18.13 68.80 -31.46
C TYR A 204 17.19 67.59 -31.61
N GLN A 205 15.97 67.78 -32.13
CA GLN A 205 15.03 66.69 -32.39
C GLN A 205 15.59 65.66 -33.38
N ARG A 206 16.27 66.09 -34.45
CA ARG A 206 16.95 65.16 -35.38
C ARG A 206 18.08 64.39 -34.70
N THR A 207 18.89 65.06 -33.88
CA THR A 207 20.02 64.45 -33.19
C THR A 207 19.53 63.48 -32.10
N SER A 208 18.51 63.86 -31.34
CA SER A 208 17.84 63.05 -30.32
C SER A 208 17.17 61.81 -30.92
N HIS A 209 16.40 61.96 -32.01
CA HIS A 209 15.83 60.81 -32.72
C HIS A 209 16.91 59.88 -33.29
N HIS A 210 18.03 60.42 -33.77
CA HIS A 210 19.14 59.59 -34.23
C HIS A 210 19.82 58.86 -33.06
N THR A 211 20.01 59.50 -31.91
CA THR A 211 20.59 58.85 -30.73
C THR A 211 19.66 57.81 -30.12
N GLU A 212 18.35 58.06 -30.06
CA GLU A 212 17.37 57.10 -29.58
C GLU A 212 17.27 55.89 -30.51
N LYS A 213 17.17 56.10 -31.83
CA LYS A 213 17.18 54.99 -32.79
C LYS A 213 18.48 54.20 -32.72
N LYS A 214 19.62 54.87 -32.55
CA LYS A 214 20.93 54.21 -32.40
C LYS A 214 20.98 53.37 -31.13
N GLN A 215 20.54 53.91 -29.99
CA GLN A 215 20.43 53.15 -28.72
C GLN A 215 19.48 51.97 -28.83
N GLN A 216 18.35 52.13 -29.52
CA GLN A 216 17.38 51.07 -29.72
C GLN A 216 17.94 49.93 -30.60
N ILE A 217 18.69 50.28 -31.66
CA ILE A 217 19.40 49.33 -32.50
C ILE A 217 20.54 48.64 -31.74
N ASP A 218 21.31 49.39 -30.94
CA ASP A 218 22.40 48.83 -30.12
C ASP A 218 21.87 47.85 -29.07
N LEU A 219 20.71 48.13 -28.48
CA LEU A 219 20.04 47.25 -27.52
C LEU A 219 19.50 45.99 -28.21
N GLN A 220 18.91 46.12 -29.41
CA GLN A 220 18.52 44.96 -30.22
C GLN A 220 19.73 44.12 -30.66
N LEU A 221 20.83 44.75 -31.04
CA LEU A 221 22.08 44.07 -31.36
C LEU A 221 22.67 43.35 -30.15
N ALA A 222 22.60 43.94 -28.95
CA ALA A 222 23.05 43.30 -27.71
C ALA A 222 22.19 42.08 -27.37
N VAL A 223 20.86 42.18 -27.50
CA VAL A 223 19.93 41.05 -27.32
C VAL A 223 20.22 39.95 -28.33
N LEU A 224 20.36 40.28 -29.62
CA LEU A 224 20.66 39.31 -30.67
C LEU A 224 22.05 38.68 -30.49
N LYS A 225 23.07 39.45 -30.08
CA LYS A 225 24.40 38.92 -29.77
C LYS A 225 24.35 37.96 -28.57
N ASN A 226 23.58 38.29 -27.53
CA ASN A 226 23.39 37.41 -26.39
C ASN A 226 22.58 36.16 -26.75
N GLN A 227 21.53 36.28 -27.58
CA GLN A 227 20.81 35.13 -28.11
C GLN A 227 21.72 34.25 -28.96
N LEU A 228 22.54 34.83 -29.83
CA LEU A 228 23.48 34.09 -30.67
C LEU A 228 24.62 33.47 -29.84
N LYS A 229 25.05 34.10 -28.75
CA LYS A 229 26.00 33.53 -27.78
C LYS A 229 25.37 32.37 -27.00
N LEU A 230 24.14 32.54 -26.52
CA LEU A 230 23.36 31.47 -25.87
C LEU A 230 23.07 30.31 -26.81
N GLU A 231 22.77 30.57 -28.09
CA GLU A 231 22.60 29.52 -29.08
C GLU A 231 23.93 28.84 -29.40
N LYS A 232 25.04 29.58 -29.52
CA LYS A 232 26.37 28.98 -29.68
C LYS A 232 26.80 28.14 -28.48
N GLU A 233 26.47 28.56 -27.26
CA GLU A 233 26.70 27.78 -26.02
C GLU A 233 25.74 26.59 -25.90
N LYS A 234 24.48 26.71 -26.38
CA LYS A 234 23.54 25.58 -26.48
C LYS A 234 23.99 24.53 -27.50
N TYR A 235 24.61 24.96 -28.60
CA TYR A 235 25.14 24.10 -29.66
C TYR A 235 26.66 23.96 -29.58
N ASP A 236 27.20 23.79 -28.37
CA ASP A 236 28.58 23.32 -28.20
C ASP A 236 28.73 21.97 -28.94
N LEU A 237 29.40 21.99 -30.09
CA LEU A 237 29.67 20.83 -30.95
C LEU A 237 30.36 19.67 -30.18
N LYS A 238 31.02 19.97 -29.06
CA LYS A 238 31.62 18.97 -28.16
C LYS A 238 30.58 18.21 -27.33
N ASN A 239 29.50 18.85 -26.88
CA ASN A 239 28.42 18.17 -26.16
C ASN A 239 27.54 17.36 -27.10
N VAL A 240 27.39 17.78 -28.36
CA VAL A 240 26.70 17.00 -29.40
C VAL A 240 27.48 15.72 -29.71
N SER A 241 28.80 15.77 -29.90
CA SER A 241 29.62 14.56 -30.13
C SER A 241 29.58 13.56 -28.97
N ASN A 242 29.60 14.06 -27.71
CA ASN A 242 29.52 13.20 -26.52
C ASN A 242 28.10 12.66 -26.28
N SER A 243 27.09 13.45 -26.65
CA SER A 243 25.69 13.02 -26.59
C SER A 243 25.36 12.04 -27.72
N GLU A 244 25.94 12.19 -28.91
CA GLU A 244 25.83 11.24 -30.02
C GLU A 244 26.52 9.90 -29.73
N SER A 245 27.65 9.91 -29.00
CA SER A 245 28.29 8.67 -28.54
C SER A 245 27.46 7.98 -27.47
N HIS A 246 26.92 8.72 -26.49
CA HIS A 246 25.98 8.19 -25.51
C HIS A 246 24.68 7.68 -26.14
N ILE A 247 24.12 8.40 -27.12
CA ILE A 247 22.93 7.97 -27.85
C ILE A 247 23.23 6.71 -28.66
N ARG A 248 24.40 6.58 -29.27
CA ARG A 248 24.83 5.34 -29.94
C ARG A 248 24.94 4.17 -28.97
N GLU A 249 25.52 4.40 -27.80
CA GLU A 249 25.68 3.38 -26.78
C GLU A 249 24.34 2.95 -26.16
N LEU A 250 23.45 3.92 -25.91
CA LEU A 250 22.07 3.67 -25.47
C LEU A 250 21.27 2.95 -26.56
N ARG A 251 21.40 3.33 -27.83
CA ARG A 251 20.75 2.64 -28.95
C ARG A 251 21.20 1.19 -29.09
N LYS A 252 22.49 0.92 -28.84
CA LYS A 252 23.01 -0.44 -28.82
C LYS A 252 22.41 -1.23 -27.65
N LYS A 253 22.39 -0.66 -26.44
CA LYS A 253 21.76 -1.28 -25.26
C LYS A 253 20.26 -1.52 -25.47
N THR A 254 19.53 -0.59 -26.08
CA THR A 254 18.10 -0.79 -26.38
C THR A 254 17.89 -1.86 -27.43
N ALA A 255 18.74 -1.95 -28.47
CA ALA A 255 18.66 -3.03 -29.45
C ALA A 255 18.96 -4.41 -28.84
N ASP A 256 19.97 -4.50 -27.98
CA ASP A 256 20.31 -5.73 -27.25
C ASP A 256 19.17 -6.15 -26.30
N LEU A 257 18.57 -5.19 -25.59
CA LEU A 257 17.40 -5.42 -24.73
C LEU A 257 16.15 -5.82 -25.53
N GLU A 258 15.90 -5.19 -26.68
CA GLU A 258 14.79 -5.56 -27.58
C GLU A 258 14.97 -6.97 -28.15
N ALA A 259 16.20 -7.38 -28.49
CA ALA A 259 16.52 -8.72 -28.92
C ALA A 259 16.29 -9.76 -27.80
N GLU A 260 16.73 -9.46 -26.57
CA GLU A 260 16.50 -10.34 -25.41
C GLU A 260 15.01 -10.41 -25.06
N MET A 261 14.28 -9.29 -25.12
CA MET A 261 12.83 -9.26 -24.95
C MET A 261 12.11 -10.08 -26.02
N LYS A 262 12.55 -10.04 -27.27
CA LYS A 262 11.98 -10.86 -28.35
C LYS A 262 12.25 -12.34 -28.13
N LYS A 263 13.44 -12.70 -27.65
CA LYS A 263 13.81 -14.08 -27.29
C LYS A 263 12.97 -14.59 -26.11
N GLN A 264 12.79 -13.78 -25.06
CA GLN A 264 11.94 -14.13 -23.93
C GLN A 264 10.46 -14.22 -24.30
N LYS A 265 9.96 -13.33 -25.17
CA LYS A 265 8.58 -13.42 -25.70
C LYS A 265 8.36 -14.70 -26.47
N ALA A 266 9.29 -15.10 -27.34
CA ALA A 266 9.19 -16.36 -28.08
C ALA A 266 9.23 -17.58 -27.15
N ALA A 267 10.07 -17.56 -26.11
CA ALA A 267 10.10 -18.60 -25.09
C ALA A 267 8.78 -18.67 -24.28
N HIS A 268 8.20 -17.51 -23.96
CA HIS A 268 6.93 -17.43 -23.25
C HIS A 268 5.75 -17.89 -24.11
N GLU A 269 5.70 -17.52 -25.40
CA GLU A 269 4.70 -18.02 -26.35
C GLU A 269 4.79 -19.54 -26.47
N LYS A 270 5.99 -20.10 -26.57
CA LYS A 270 6.19 -21.56 -26.60
C LYS A 270 5.65 -22.22 -25.32
N SER A 271 6.03 -21.72 -24.14
CA SER A 271 5.55 -22.24 -22.86
C SER A 271 4.03 -22.08 -22.69
N LEU A 272 3.44 -21.00 -23.20
CA LEU A 272 1.99 -20.77 -23.19
C LEU A 272 1.27 -21.77 -24.08
N THR A 273 1.80 -22.06 -25.28
CA THR A 273 1.21 -23.09 -26.17
C THR A 273 1.29 -24.49 -25.56
N GLU A 274 2.41 -24.84 -24.90
CA GLU A 274 2.57 -26.11 -24.18
C GLU A 274 1.62 -26.20 -22.97
N SER A 275 1.42 -25.10 -22.24
CA SER A 275 0.45 -25.05 -21.14
C SER A 275 -0.99 -25.16 -21.62
N GLN A 276 -1.33 -24.52 -22.74
CA GLN A 276 -2.66 -24.63 -23.36
C GLN A 276 -2.94 -26.05 -23.86
N SER A 277 -1.98 -26.70 -24.52
CA SER A 277 -2.15 -28.10 -24.96
C SER A 277 -2.32 -29.04 -23.77
N ALA A 278 -1.49 -28.90 -22.73
CA ALA A 278 -1.61 -29.69 -21.50
C ALA A 278 -2.97 -29.47 -20.81
N ASN A 279 -3.50 -28.24 -20.82
CA ASN A 279 -4.80 -27.95 -20.22
C ASN A 279 -5.96 -28.54 -21.04
N THR A 280 -5.85 -28.57 -22.37
CA THR A 280 -6.84 -29.26 -23.23
C THR A 280 -6.81 -30.77 -23.03
N GLU A 281 -5.62 -31.36 -22.84
CA GLU A 281 -5.48 -32.77 -22.51
C GLU A 281 -6.08 -33.08 -21.13
N LEU A 282 -5.83 -32.22 -20.13
CA LEU A 282 -6.39 -32.35 -18.79
C LEU A 282 -7.93 -32.28 -18.78
N GLU A 283 -8.53 -31.35 -19.53
CA GLU A 283 -9.99 -31.26 -19.66
C GLU A 283 -10.57 -32.49 -20.38
N ASN A 284 -9.89 -33.02 -21.40
CA ASN A 284 -10.29 -34.27 -22.04
C ASN A 284 -10.22 -35.45 -21.07
N VAL A 285 -9.16 -35.55 -20.26
CA VAL A 285 -9.02 -36.59 -19.23
C VAL A 285 -10.10 -36.46 -18.17
N LYS A 286 -10.42 -35.25 -17.67
CA LYS A 286 -11.54 -35.03 -16.74
C LYS A 286 -12.89 -35.41 -17.33
N LYS A 287 -13.12 -35.09 -18.62
CA LYS A 287 -14.35 -35.48 -19.32
C LYS A 287 -14.46 -37.00 -19.48
N ASN A 288 -13.35 -37.68 -19.72
CA ASN A 288 -13.32 -39.14 -19.78
C ASN A 288 -13.50 -39.77 -18.39
N LEU A 289 -12.87 -39.20 -17.36
CA LEU A 289 -13.00 -39.66 -15.97
C LEU A 289 -14.44 -39.51 -15.47
N SER A 290 -15.09 -38.37 -15.72
CA SER A 290 -16.50 -38.16 -15.36
C SER A 290 -17.45 -39.11 -16.09
N LYS A 291 -17.20 -39.42 -17.38
CA LYS A 291 -17.96 -40.45 -18.10
C LYS A 291 -17.80 -41.82 -17.45
N VAL A 292 -16.56 -42.23 -17.18
CA VAL A 292 -16.26 -43.52 -16.53
C VAL A 292 -16.88 -43.58 -15.12
N GLU A 293 -16.84 -42.49 -14.35
CA GLU A 293 -17.50 -42.41 -13.04
C GLU A 293 -19.03 -42.55 -13.16
N THR A 294 -19.66 -41.92 -14.16
CA THR A 294 -21.09 -42.08 -14.39
C THR A 294 -21.46 -43.49 -14.84
N GLU A 295 -20.62 -44.13 -15.67
CA GLU A 295 -20.80 -45.52 -16.10
C GLU A 295 -20.63 -46.49 -14.92
N ILE A 296 -19.63 -46.29 -14.06
CA ILE A 296 -19.42 -47.08 -12.84
C ILE A 296 -20.61 -46.93 -11.88
N ARG A 297 -21.12 -45.71 -11.68
CA ARG A 297 -22.31 -45.49 -10.82
C ARG A 297 -23.56 -46.13 -11.41
N ALA A 298 -23.76 -46.06 -12.72
CA ALA A 298 -24.88 -46.71 -13.40
C ALA A 298 -24.80 -48.23 -13.32
N LEU A 299 -23.61 -48.81 -13.55
CA LEU A 299 -23.36 -50.25 -13.40
C LEU A 299 -23.53 -50.69 -11.95
N SER A 300 -23.00 -49.94 -10.97
CA SER A 300 -23.15 -50.27 -9.55
C SER A 300 -24.61 -50.24 -9.08
N LYS A 301 -25.41 -49.26 -9.54
CA LYS A 301 -26.85 -49.22 -9.25
C LYS A 301 -27.60 -50.36 -9.93
N GLY A 302 -27.29 -50.66 -11.19
CA GLY A 302 -27.86 -51.79 -11.93
C GLY A 302 -27.52 -53.16 -11.33
N THR A 303 -26.30 -53.34 -10.80
CA THR A 303 -25.90 -54.56 -10.09
C THR A 303 -26.65 -54.69 -8.77
N SER A 304 -26.82 -53.61 -8.00
CA SER A 304 -27.60 -53.63 -6.76
C SER A 304 -29.08 -53.94 -7.00
N ASP A 305 -29.68 -53.35 -8.03
CA ASP A 305 -31.07 -53.62 -8.42
C ASP A 305 -31.24 -55.07 -8.94
N SER A 306 -30.27 -55.59 -9.69
CA SER A 306 -30.25 -56.97 -10.18
C SER A 306 -30.06 -57.98 -9.04
N GLU A 307 -29.18 -57.69 -8.08
CA GLU A 307 -28.99 -58.51 -6.88
C GLU A 307 -30.26 -58.56 -6.02
N ARG A 308 -30.97 -57.42 -5.89
CA ARG A 308 -32.25 -57.35 -5.15
C ARG A 308 -33.35 -58.14 -5.87
N ALA A 309 -33.40 -58.07 -7.20
CA ALA A 309 -34.33 -58.87 -8.01
C ALA A 309 -34.02 -60.37 -7.97
N ILE A 310 -32.74 -60.77 -8.00
CA ILE A 310 -32.33 -62.18 -7.85
C ILE A 310 -32.67 -62.70 -6.46
N ALA A 311 -32.47 -61.89 -5.42
CA ALA A 311 -32.84 -62.25 -4.05
C ALA A 311 -34.36 -62.46 -3.91
N GLU A 312 -35.17 -61.59 -4.49
CA GLU A 312 -36.63 -61.71 -4.49
C GLU A 312 -37.12 -62.91 -5.31
N ALA A 313 -36.55 -63.15 -6.49
CA ALA A 313 -36.85 -64.32 -7.31
C ALA A 313 -36.45 -65.64 -6.62
N ARG A 314 -35.29 -65.69 -5.93
CA ARG A 314 -34.89 -66.84 -5.13
C ARG A 314 -35.86 -67.10 -3.97
N ARG A 315 -36.32 -66.03 -3.30
CA ARG A 315 -37.31 -66.13 -2.22
C ARG A 315 -38.64 -66.70 -2.71
N LEU A 316 -39.13 -66.21 -3.85
CA LEU A 316 -40.37 -66.71 -4.47
C LEU A 316 -40.22 -68.16 -4.94
N THR A 317 -39.09 -68.52 -5.55
CA THR A 317 -38.81 -69.89 -5.99
C THR A 317 -38.75 -70.85 -4.81
N LEU A 318 -38.13 -70.45 -3.69
CA LEU A 318 -38.11 -71.25 -2.46
C LEU A 318 -39.52 -71.45 -1.90
N SER A 319 -40.33 -70.39 -1.86
CA SER A 319 -41.72 -70.47 -1.39
C SER A 319 -42.56 -71.41 -2.24
N SER A 320 -42.50 -71.27 -3.58
CA SER A 320 -43.24 -72.15 -4.48
C SER A 320 -42.75 -73.60 -4.44
N ASN A 321 -41.44 -73.84 -4.27
CA ASN A 321 -40.92 -75.20 -4.09
C ASN A 321 -41.42 -75.84 -2.78
N MET A 322 -41.49 -75.08 -1.68
CA MET A 322 -42.07 -75.61 -0.44
C MET A 322 -43.57 -75.94 -0.58
N GLU A 323 -44.34 -75.13 -1.30
CA GLU A 323 -45.74 -75.44 -1.61
C GLU A 323 -45.86 -76.68 -2.50
N CYS A 324 -45.03 -76.81 -3.54
CA CYS A 324 -45.00 -78.01 -4.37
C CYS A 324 -44.67 -79.27 -3.56
N GLU A 325 -43.69 -79.22 -2.64
CA GLU A 325 -43.37 -80.34 -1.76
C GLU A 325 -44.53 -80.68 -0.81
N LYS A 326 -45.21 -79.67 -0.26
CA LYS A 326 -46.41 -79.89 0.57
C LYS A 326 -47.50 -80.61 -0.22
N TYR A 327 -47.79 -80.18 -1.45
CA TYR A 327 -48.78 -80.84 -2.30
C TYR A 327 -48.33 -82.24 -2.76
N ARG A 328 -47.03 -82.47 -2.96
CA ARG A 328 -46.48 -83.81 -3.21
C ARG A 328 -46.75 -84.75 -2.03
N ALA A 329 -46.50 -84.29 -0.81
CA ALA A 329 -46.76 -85.05 0.41
C ALA A 329 -48.26 -85.32 0.61
N GLU A 330 -49.13 -84.33 0.41
CA GLU A 330 -50.60 -84.51 0.48
C GLU A 330 -51.09 -85.53 -0.56
N ARG A 331 -50.62 -85.44 -1.80
CA ARG A 331 -50.96 -86.39 -2.87
C ARG A 331 -50.50 -87.82 -2.54
N PHE A 332 -49.30 -87.96 -1.98
CA PHE A 332 -48.79 -89.25 -1.51
C PHE A 332 -49.65 -89.80 -0.36
N ASN A 333 -50.03 -88.97 0.61
CA ASN A 333 -50.90 -89.39 1.71
C ASN A 333 -52.28 -89.87 1.24
N VAL A 334 -52.89 -89.21 0.24
CA VAL A 334 -54.15 -89.66 -0.39
C VAL A 334 -54.00 -91.03 -1.04
N PHE A 335 -52.85 -91.27 -1.70
CA PHE A 335 -52.54 -92.59 -2.25
C PHE A 335 -52.42 -93.65 -1.14
N LEU A 336 -51.75 -93.34 -0.01
CA LEU A 336 -51.67 -94.26 1.13
C LEU A 336 -53.03 -94.60 1.73
N THR A 337 -53.89 -93.60 1.91
CA THR A 337 -55.25 -93.83 2.44
C THR A 337 -56.06 -94.71 1.49
N SER A 338 -55.92 -94.50 0.18
CA SER A 338 -56.61 -95.32 -0.83
C SER A 338 -56.16 -96.79 -0.82
N ILE A 339 -54.88 -97.07 -0.53
CA ILE A 339 -54.38 -98.45 -0.34
C ILE A 339 -55.02 -99.08 0.91
N ILE A 340 -55.05 -98.36 2.03
CA ILE A 340 -55.62 -98.85 3.30
C ILE A 340 -57.12 -99.12 3.16
N ASP A 341 -57.83 -98.30 2.38
CA ASP A 341 -59.26 -98.43 2.09
C ASP A 341 -59.57 -99.48 1.00
N ASN A 342 -58.59 -100.28 0.56
CA ASN A 342 -58.71 -101.31 -0.50
C ASN A 342 -59.25 -100.78 -1.84
N CYS A 343 -59.03 -99.49 -2.15
CA CYS A 343 -59.39 -98.92 -3.45
C CYS A 343 -58.33 -99.29 -4.50
N VAL A 344 -58.76 -99.81 -5.66
CA VAL A 344 -57.85 -100.16 -6.75
C VAL A 344 -57.43 -98.90 -7.50
N VAL A 345 -56.23 -98.40 -7.22
CA VAL A 345 -55.61 -97.27 -7.93
C VAL A 345 -54.61 -97.80 -8.96
N PRO A 346 -54.75 -97.51 -10.26
CA PRO A 346 -53.80 -97.96 -11.30
C PRO A 346 -52.41 -97.32 -11.11
N PHE A 347 -51.36 -98.15 -11.05
CA PHE A 347 -49.97 -97.68 -10.94
C PHE A 347 -49.02 -98.49 -11.82
N VAL A 348 -47.85 -97.89 -12.13
CA VAL A 348 -46.77 -98.51 -12.90
C VAL A 348 -45.48 -98.45 -12.09
N LEU A 349 -44.77 -99.58 -11.98
CA LEU A 349 -43.46 -99.66 -11.34
C LEU A 349 -42.36 -99.24 -12.31
N CYS A 350 -41.38 -98.47 -11.83
CA CYS A 350 -40.26 -97.96 -12.61
C CYS A 350 -38.91 -98.30 -11.96
N ASP A 351 -37.89 -98.46 -12.79
CA ASP A 351 -36.54 -98.88 -12.37
C ASP A 351 -35.63 -97.69 -12.00
N SER A 352 -36.00 -96.45 -12.38
CA SER A 352 -35.25 -95.21 -12.07
C SER A 352 -36.16 -93.98 -11.96
N GLU A 353 -35.66 -92.89 -11.36
CA GLU A 353 -36.32 -91.57 -11.32
C GLU A 353 -36.47 -90.93 -12.72
N PHE A 354 -35.67 -91.36 -13.69
CA PHE A 354 -35.58 -90.79 -15.03
C PHE A 354 -35.60 -91.90 -16.09
N ASP A 355 -36.80 -92.17 -16.64
CA ASP A 355 -36.95 -92.99 -17.84
C ASP A 355 -37.18 -92.08 -19.05
N ASP A 356 -36.22 -92.09 -19.98
CA ASP A 356 -35.82 -90.99 -20.87
C ASP A 356 -36.30 -91.21 -22.31
N ASN A 357 -37.59 -91.52 -22.51
CA ASN A 357 -38.19 -91.70 -23.84
C ASN A 357 -39.41 -90.78 -24.09
N ALA A 358 -39.17 -89.47 -24.36
CA ALA A 358 -40.09 -88.57 -25.07
C ALA A 358 -39.41 -87.27 -25.61
N PRO A 359 -39.90 -86.64 -26.70
CA PRO A 359 -39.08 -85.88 -27.66
C PRO A 359 -38.82 -84.42 -27.29
N LYS A 360 -37.60 -83.94 -27.58
CA LYS A 360 -37.12 -82.55 -27.37
C LYS A 360 -37.92 -81.54 -28.22
N ARG A 361 -38.55 -80.54 -27.59
CA ARG A 361 -39.16 -79.38 -28.29
C ARG A 361 -38.22 -78.17 -28.34
N SER A 362 -38.02 -77.70 -29.57
CA SER A 362 -37.19 -76.60 -30.05
C SER A 362 -37.63 -75.21 -29.55
N ARG A 363 -36.66 -74.34 -29.22
CA ARG A 363 -36.84 -72.90 -28.98
C ARG A 363 -36.44 -72.08 -30.21
N LYS A 364 -37.29 -71.15 -30.65
CA LYS A 364 -36.91 -69.92 -31.35
C LYS A 364 -37.98 -68.83 -31.14
N SER A 365 -37.52 -67.59 -31.20
CA SER A 365 -38.03 -66.44 -30.46
C SER A 365 -38.52 -65.30 -31.35
N LYS A 366 -39.38 -64.42 -30.77
CA LYS A 366 -39.56 -62.97 -31.04
C LYS A 366 -40.10 -62.58 -32.44
N ASN A 367 -40.89 -61.53 -32.65
CA ASN A 367 -41.51 -60.45 -31.86
C ASN A 367 -42.47 -59.73 -32.85
N SER A 368 -43.64 -59.27 -32.41
CA SER A 368 -44.20 -57.95 -32.78
C SER A 368 -45.46 -57.65 -31.98
N GLU A 369 -45.66 -56.36 -31.75
CA GLU A 369 -46.59 -55.67 -30.87
C GLU A 369 -48.07 -55.87 -31.19
N GLY A 370 -48.93 -55.56 -30.23
CA GLY A 370 -50.37 -55.41 -30.43
C GLY A 370 -51.17 -55.89 -29.22
N GLU A 371 -51.88 -54.95 -28.60
CA GLU A 371 -53.05 -55.22 -27.77
C GLU A 371 -53.93 -56.26 -28.45
N ASP A 372 -54.11 -57.42 -27.84
CA ASP A 372 -55.44 -58.00 -27.65
C ASP A 372 -55.36 -59.34 -26.90
N SER A 373 -56.45 -59.61 -26.20
CA SER A 373 -56.96 -60.91 -25.75
C SER A 373 -56.10 -62.16 -26.04
N LEU A 374 -55.73 -62.95 -25.03
CA LEU A 374 -55.49 -64.40 -25.22
C LEU A 374 -55.60 -65.18 -23.90
N LYS A 375 -56.83 -65.67 -23.69
CA LYS A 375 -57.22 -66.96 -23.11
C LYS A 375 -56.08 -67.82 -22.54
N SER A 376 -56.28 -68.20 -21.28
CA SER A 376 -55.75 -69.38 -20.60
C SER A 376 -55.10 -70.42 -21.53
N LYS A 377 -53.75 -70.45 -21.56
CA LYS A 377 -53.03 -71.64 -22.03
C LYS A 377 -53.33 -72.78 -21.04
N LYS A 378 -54.15 -73.74 -21.47
CA LYS A 378 -54.44 -74.97 -20.71
C LYS A 378 -53.14 -75.74 -20.44
N LEU A 379 -52.87 -76.04 -19.16
CA LEU A 379 -51.91 -77.09 -18.79
C LEU A 379 -52.52 -78.44 -19.18
N ASN A 380 -51.77 -79.28 -19.90
CA ASN A 380 -52.14 -80.68 -20.10
C ASN A 380 -51.46 -81.51 -19.00
N LEU A 381 -52.20 -82.00 -18.01
CA LEU A 381 -51.73 -83.02 -17.06
C LEU A 381 -51.79 -84.40 -17.73
N THR A 382 -50.72 -84.82 -18.41
CA THR A 382 -50.65 -86.17 -18.98
C THR A 382 -49.82 -87.16 -18.15
N ARG A 383 -49.18 -86.74 -17.05
CA ARG A 383 -48.33 -87.66 -16.27
C ARG A 383 -48.13 -87.22 -14.81
N SER A 384 -48.29 -88.15 -13.87
CA SER A 384 -47.84 -87.98 -12.46
C SER A 384 -46.33 -87.98 -12.37
N GLU A 385 -45.80 -87.28 -11.37
CA GLU A 385 -44.41 -87.44 -10.92
C GLU A 385 -44.21 -88.83 -10.28
N VAL A 386 -42.95 -89.26 -10.21
CA VAL A 386 -42.50 -90.57 -9.69
C VAL A 386 -42.31 -90.48 -8.17
N PHE A 387 -42.64 -91.56 -7.45
CA PHE A 387 -42.49 -91.66 -5.98
C PHE A 387 -41.56 -92.81 -5.61
N ASP A 388 -40.70 -92.61 -4.63
CA ASP A 388 -39.84 -93.67 -4.07
C ASP A 388 -40.58 -94.45 -2.98
N ILE A 389 -40.53 -95.78 -3.04
CA ILE A 389 -41.21 -96.71 -2.13
C ILE A 389 -40.21 -97.41 -1.19
N SER A 390 -38.91 -97.09 -1.29
CA SER A 390 -37.83 -97.73 -0.51
C SER A 390 -38.02 -97.61 1.00
N ASP A 391 -38.62 -96.52 1.45
CA ASP A 391 -38.63 -96.11 2.86
C ASP A 391 -39.84 -96.61 3.67
N ASN A 392 -40.80 -97.31 3.06
CA ASN A 392 -42.05 -97.69 3.75
C ASN A 392 -42.43 -99.18 3.54
N PRO A 393 -42.16 -100.07 4.53
CA PRO A 393 -42.25 -101.52 4.37
C PRO A 393 -43.69 -102.05 4.19
N LEU A 394 -44.70 -101.34 4.71
CA LEU A 394 -46.13 -101.69 4.54
C LEU A 394 -46.60 -101.54 3.09
N ILE A 395 -46.06 -100.56 2.38
CA ILE A 395 -46.39 -100.30 0.97
C ILE A 395 -45.66 -101.32 0.10
N ARG A 396 -44.41 -101.61 0.44
CA ARG A 396 -43.60 -102.60 -0.26
C ARG A 396 -44.28 -103.98 -0.26
N SER A 397 -44.90 -104.41 0.84
CA SER A 397 -45.65 -105.67 0.89
C SER A 397 -46.94 -105.63 0.06
N ALA A 398 -47.74 -104.56 0.15
CA ALA A 398 -49.02 -104.45 -0.57
C ALA A 398 -48.84 -104.37 -2.09
N VAL A 399 -47.73 -103.78 -2.55
CA VAL A 399 -47.42 -103.61 -3.98
C VAL A 399 -46.68 -104.83 -4.57
N LEU A 400 -45.88 -105.56 -3.77
CA LEU A 400 -45.15 -106.76 -4.24
C LEU A 400 -45.99 -108.04 -4.26
N ASP A 401 -47.05 -108.16 -3.43
CA ASP A 401 -47.95 -109.33 -3.44
C ASP A 401 -48.72 -109.51 -4.77
N GLN A 402 -48.75 -108.48 -5.62
CA GLN A 402 -49.38 -108.51 -6.95
C GLN A 402 -48.39 -108.76 -8.11
N SER A 403 -47.09 -108.93 -7.84
CA SER A 403 -46.06 -109.08 -8.87
C SER A 403 -45.20 -110.32 -8.65
N THR A 404 -45.11 -111.21 -9.65
CA THR A 404 -44.37 -112.48 -9.58
C THR A 404 -42.85 -112.35 -9.77
N ASP A 405 -42.27 -111.15 -9.69
CA ASP A 405 -40.86 -110.93 -10.00
C ASP A 405 -40.16 -110.12 -8.89
N SER A 406 -39.28 -110.80 -8.16
CA SER A 406 -38.62 -110.30 -6.96
C SER A 406 -37.15 -110.01 -7.26
N GLN A 407 -36.87 -108.80 -7.78
CA GLN A 407 -35.64 -108.02 -7.50
C GLN A 407 -35.66 -106.63 -8.18
N HIS A 408 -35.44 -105.58 -7.38
CA HIS A 408 -35.03 -104.22 -7.77
C HIS A 408 -36.01 -103.29 -8.53
N ARG A 409 -37.24 -103.08 -8.02
CA ARG A 409 -38.03 -101.88 -8.38
C ARG A 409 -38.33 -101.03 -7.15
N SER A 410 -37.85 -99.78 -7.16
CA SER A 410 -37.94 -98.85 -6.01
C SER A 410 -38.90 -97.68 -6.24
N TYR A 411 -39.39 -97.48 -7.46
CA TYR A 411 -40.16 -96.29 -7.82
C TYR A 411 -41.57 -96.63 -8.37
N LEU A 412 -42.55 -95.80 -8.01
CA LEU A 412 -43.97 -95.90 -8.39
C LEU A 412 -44.41 -94.66 -9.17
N ARG A 413 -45.24 -94.85 -10.21
CA ARG A 413 -45.98 -93.75 -10.86
C ARG A 413 -47.47 -94.07 -10.96
N ILE A 414 -48.32 -93.13 -10.58
CA ILE A 414 -49.78 -93.25 -10.70
C ILE A 414 -50.18 -93.04 -12.17
N ASP A 415 -50.98 -93.96 -12.72
CA ASP A 415 -51.45 -93.90 -14.11
C ASP A 415 -52.83 -93.22 -14.19
N PHE A 416 -52.88 -92.06 -14.85
CA PHE A 416 -54.10 -91.28 -15.08
C PHE A 416 -54.74 -91.56 -16.44
N ALA A 417 -54.32 -92.60 -17.16
CA ALA A 417 -54.89 -92.99 -18.46
C ALA A 417 -56.42 -93.24 -18.41
N LEU A 418 -56.93 -93.66 -17.25
CA LEU A 418 -58.34 -93.98 -17.02
C LEU A 418 -59.22 -92.75 -16.69
N VAL A 419 -58.64 -91.56 -16.52
CA VAL A 419 -59.40 -90.33 -16.18
C VAL A 419 -59.88 -89.60 -17.46
N PRO A 420 -61.16 -89.18 -17.56
CA PRO A 420 -61.69 -88.48 -18.73
C PRO A 420 -61.03 -87.11 -19.02
N GLU A 421 -60.87 -86.77 -20.30
CA GLU A 421 -60.11 -85.59 -20.76
C GLU A 421 -60.65 -84.24 -20.29
N LYS A 422 -61.96 -84.14 -20.01
CA LYS A 422 -62.59 -82.91 -19.51
C LYS A 422 -62.14 -82.51 -18.11
N GLN A 423 -61.76 -83.46 -17.26
CA GLN A 423 -61.29 -83.19 -15.90
C GLN A 423 -59.78 -82.86 -15.85
N ARG A 424 -59.04 -83.12 -16.92
CA ARG A 424 -57.61 -82.78 -17.04
C ARG A 424 -57.35 -81.30 -17.38
N GLN A 425 -58.39 -80.50 -17.64
CA GLN A 425 -58.30 -79.12 -18.16
C GLN A 425 -59.01 -78.05 -17.30
N ALA A 426 -59.01 -78.19 -15.97
CA ALA A 426 -59.48 -77.12 -15.08
C ALA A 426 -58.42 -75.98 -14.99
N THR A 427 -58.82 -74.74 -15.31
CA THR A 427 -57.96 -73.55 -15.35
C THR A 427 -57.88 -72.83 -14.00
N VAL A 428 -56.67 -72.34 -13.67
CA VAL A 428 -56.27 -71.65 -12.43
C VAL A 428 -56.72 -70.18 -12.36
N ASP A 429 -56.88 -69.71 -11.12
CA ASP A 429 -57.56 -68.54 -10.56
C ASP A 429 -57.19 -67.13 -11.06
N GLY A 430 -58.13 -66.19 -10.88
CA GLY A 430 -58.07 -64.77 -11.26
C GLY A 430 -57.07 -63.88 -10.50
N THR A 431 -56.15 -64.44 -9.72
CA THR A 431 -55.21 -63.70 -8.85
C THR A 431 -53.99 -63.12 -9.57
N LYS A 432 -53.61 -63.67 -10.74
CA LYS A 432 -52.49 -63.13 -11.53
C LYS A 432 -52.86 -61.90 -12.37
N ALA A 433 -54.15 -61.67 -12.62
CA ALA A 433 -54.63 -60.46 -13.30
C ALA A 433 -54.57 -59.22 -12.39
N THR A 434 -54.69 -59.43 -11.07
CA THR A 434 -54.60 -58.36 -10.07
C THR A 434 -53.18 -57.84 -9.82
N GLU A 435 -52.13 -58.62 -10.10
CA GLU A 435 -50.73 -58.18 -9.94
C GLU A 435 -50.31 -57.14 -10.99
N LEU A 436 -50.87 -57.19 -12.21
CA LEU A 436 -50.57 -56.21 -13.26
C LEU A 436 -51.11 -54.81 -12.91
N GLY A 437 -52.29 -54.71 -12.29
CA GLY A 437 -52.88 -53.44 -11.87
C GLY A 437 -52.19 -52.79 -10.66
N VAL A 438 -51.27 -53.49 -10.00
CA VAL A 438 -50.44 -52.92 -8.91
C VAL A 438 -49.21 -52.20 -9.48
N LEU A 439 -48.64 -52.71 -10.59
CA LEU A 439 -47.46 -52.12 -11.22
C LEU A 439 -47.76 -50.79 -11.94
N GLU A 440 -48.95 -50.63 -12.53
CA GLU A 440 -49.37 -49.37 -13.16
C GLU A 440 -49.58 -48.24 -12.14
N ARG A 441 -50.04 -48.58 -10.92
CA ARG A 441 -50.17 -47.61 -9.82
C ARG A 441 -48.82 -47.12 -9.29
N ALA A 442 -47.79 -47.98 -9.30
CA ALA A 442 -46.43 -47.58 -8.93
C ALA A 442 -45.81 -46.59 -9.93
N ALA A 443 -46.13 -46.70 -11.23
CA ALA A 443 -45.60 -45.80 -12.26
C ALA A 443 -46.15 -44.36 -12.17
N VAL A 444 -47.40 -44.19 -11.70
CA VAL A 444 -48.01 -42.87 -11.48
C VAL A 444 -47.38 -42.19 -10.26
N HIS A 445 -47.13 -42.94 -9.19
CA HIS A 445 -46.55 -42.41 -7.96
C HIS A 445 -45.13 -41.87 -8.15
N ILE A 446 -44.30 -42.55 -8.95
CA ILE A 446 -42.93 -42.11 -9.30
C ILE A 446 -42.96 -40.78 -10.10
N ARG A 447 -44.04 -40.53 -10.86
CA ARG A 447 -44.19 -39.29 -11.64
C ARG A 447 -44.54 -38.08 -10.76
N GLU A 448 -45.26 -38.31 -9.66
CA GLU A 448 -45.56 -37.28 -8.66
C GLU A 448 -44.33 -36.92 -7.82
N GLU A 449 -43.44 -37.86 -7.53
CA GLU A 449 -42.18 -37.59 -6.81
C GLU A 449 -41.18 -36.77 -7.64
N ILE A 450 -41.16 -36.94 -8.97
CA ILE A 450 -40.30 -36.15 -9.87
C ILE A 450 -40.73 -34.67 -9.91
N ASN A 451 -42.03 -34.40 -9.87
CA ASN A 451 -42.56 -33.02 -9.84
C ASN A 451 -42.36 -32.33 -8.48
N ALA A 452 -42.10 -33.09 -7.41
CA ALA A 452 -41.80 -32.54 -6.08
C ALA A 452 -40.33 -32.04 -5.94
N ILE A 453 -39.47 -32.29 -6.93
CA ILE A 453 -38.04 -31.94 -6.92
C ILE A 453 -37.76 -30.73 -7.83
N GLU A 454 -38.64 -29.72 -7.82
CA GLU A 454 -38.31 -28.45 -8.48
C GLU A 454 -37.24 -27.65 -7.69
N PRO A 455 -36.32 -26.94 -8.36
CA PRO A 455 -35.16 -26.33 -7.72
C PRO A 455 -35.56 -25.14 -6.83
N HIS A 456 -35.08 -25.10 -5.58
CA HIS A 456 -35.28 -23.94 -4.70
C HIS A 456 -34.58 -22.68 -5.25
N ALA A 457 -35.35 -21.80 -5.91
CA ALA A 457 -34.86 -20.57 -6.54
C ALA A 457 -34.09 -19.61 -5.60
N MET A 458 -34.41 -19.62 -4.30
CA MET A 458 -33.78 -18.71 -3.32
C MET A 458 -32.30 -19.02 -3.02
N ALA A 459 -31.87 -20.29 -3.14
CA ALA A 459 -30.47 -20.66 -2.91
C ALA A 459 -29.55 -20.15 -4.02
N ASN A 460 -30.04 -20.11 -5.26
CA ASN A 460 -29.31 -19.61 -6.44
C ASN A 460 -29.24 -18.07 -6.49
N GLU A 461 -30.25 -17.37 -5.98
CA GLU A 461 -30.22 -15.90 -5.90
C GLU A 461 -29.23 -15.40 -4.84
N GLY A 462 -29.14 -16.10 -3.70
CA GLY A 462 -28.17 -15.79 -2.65
C GLY A 462 -26.73 -15.93 -3.10
N THR A 463 -26.40 -17.02 -3.80
CA THR A 463 -25.05 -17.24 -4.37
C THR A 463 -24.71 -16.18 -5.42
N LYS A 464 -25.62 -15.87 -6.35
CA LYS A 464 -25.41 -14.81 -7.34
C LYS A 464 -25.18 -13.43 -6.72
N ARG A 465 -25.89 -13.09 -5.62
CA ARG A 465 -25.66 -11.82 -4.90
C ARG A 465 -24.25 -11.74 -4.30
N ILE A 466 -23.79 -12.82 -3.68
CA ILE A 466 -22.45 -12.88 -3.09
C ILE A 466 -21.38 -12.80 -4.18
N GLU A 467 -21.57 -13.52 -5.28
CA GLU A 467 -20.67 -13.55 -6.42
C GLU A 467 -20.54 -12.17 -7.08
N ASN A 468 -21.66 -11.47 -7.29
CA ASN A 468 -21.68 -10.09 -7.78
C ASN A 468 -20.94 -9.14 -6.83
N LYS A 469 -21.15 -9.26 -5.52
CA LYS A 469 -20.49 -8.42 -4.52
C LYS A 469 -18.99 -8.67 -4.47
N LEU A 470 -18.57 -9.93 -4.58
CA LEU A 470 -17.17 -10.32 -4.65
C LEU A 470 -16.50 -9.77 -5.91
N SER A 471 -17.17 -9.83 -7.06
CA SER A 471 -16.65 -9.23 -8.30
C SER A 471 -16.47 -7.70 -8.18
N SER A 472 -17.42 -7.01 -7.55
CA SER A 472 -17.35 -5.57 -7.35
C SER A 472 -16.22 -5.16 -6.41
N LEU A 473 -15.98 -5.93 -5.34
CA LEU A 473 -14.87 -5.71 -4.42
C LEU A 473 -13.52 -5.93 -5.10
N ASN A 474 -13.39 -7.01 -5.88
CA ASN A 474 -12.17 -7.29 -6.62
C ASN A 474 -11.86 -6.16 -7.62
N SER A 475 -12.87 -5.67 -8.34
CA SER A 475 -12.69 -4.53 -9.23
C SER A 475 -12.21 -3.28 -8.48
N GLN A 476 -12.73 -3.00 -7.28
CA GLN A 476 -12.29 -1.87 -6.46
C GLN A 476 -10.85 -2.05 -5.96
N ILE A 477 -10.47 -3.27 -5.57
CA ILE A 477 -9.10 -3.59 -5.17
C ILE A 477 -8.14 -3.36 -6.34
N ASP A 478 -8.52 -3.77 -7.55
CA ASP A 478 -7.67 -3.60 -8.73
C ASP A 478 -7.52 -2.11 -9.10
N THR A 479 -8.58 -1.31 -8.99
CA THR A 479 -8.46 0.15 -9.15
C THR A 479 -7.54 0.78 -8.10
N LEU A 480 -7.67 0.39 -6.82
CA LEU A 480 -6.81 0.91 -5.75
C LEU A 480 -5.34 0.49 -5.92
N LYS A 481 -5.09 -0.73 -6.41
CA LYS A 481 -3.73 -1.19 -6.74
C LYS A 481 -3.13 -0.39 -7.89
N ALA A 482 -3.92 -0.07 -8.91
CA ALA A 482 -3.48 0.75 -10.03
C ALA A 482 -3.15 2.19 -9.58
N GLU A 483 -4.01 2.79 -8.75
CA GLU A 483 -3.77 4.11 -8.15
C GLU A 483 -2.53 4.11 -7.25
N TYR A 484 -2.36 3.10 -6.39
CA TYR A 484 -1.18 2.94 -5.55
C TYR A 484 0.09 2.87 -6.38
N LYS A 485 0.09 2.06 -7.46
CA LYS A 485 1.25 1.93 -8.35
C LYS A 485 1.59 3.26 -9.03
N SER A 486 0.57 3.96 -9.56
CA SER A 486 0.74 5.28 -10.17
C SER A 486 1.32 6.31 -9.19
N ASN A 487 0.78 6.36 -7.97
CA ASN A 487 1.24 7.29 -6.94
C ASN A 487 2.65 6.94 -6.44
N ALA A 488 2.98 5.65 -6.32
CA ALA A 488 4.32 5.20 -5.97
C ALA A 488 5.35 5.62 -7.04
N GLU A 489 5.02 5.49 -8.32
CA GLU A 489 5.87 5.95 -9.42
C GLU A 489 6.11 7.46 -9.37
N VAL A 490 5.07 8.26 -9.10
CA VAL A 490 5.20 9.72 -8.92
C VAL A 490 6.07 10.04 -7.70
N PHE A 491 5.85 9.35 -6.59
CA PHE A 491 6.67 9.52 -5.37
C PHE A 491 8.14 9.22 -5.64
N HIS A 492 8.45 8.11 -6.32
CA HIS A 492 9.82 7.75 -6.66
C HIS A 492 10.49 8.80 -7.56
N LYS A 493 9.78 9.33 -8.55
CA LYS A 493 10.28 10.43 -9.40
C LYS A 493 10.59 11.68 -8.59
N VAL A 494 9.71 12.09 -7.68
CA VAL A 494 9.93 13.27 -6.83
C VAL A 494 11.08 13.03 -5.85
N LYS A 495 11.15 11.83 -5.26
CA LYS A 495 12.25 11.40 -4.39
C LYS A 495 13.60 11.48 -5.10
N GLU A 496 13.67 10.98 -6.33
CA GLU A 496 14.89 11.04 -7.15
C GLU A 496 15.29 12.48 -7.45
N ILE A 497 14.37 13.33 -7.91
CA ILE A 497 14.65 14.76 -8.16
C ILE A 497 15.15 15.47 -6.89
N ARG A 498 14.52 15.18 -5.74
CA ARG A 498 14.93 15.75 -4.45
C ARG A 498 16.33 15.27 -4.07
N TYR A 499 16.60 13.98 -4.19
CA TYR A 499 17.90 13.38 -3.90
C TYR A 499 19.00 13.98 -4.77
N THR A 500 18.83 14.00 -6.09
CA THR A 500 19.83 14.52 -7.03
C THR A 500 20.16 15.99 -6.76
N LYS A 501 19.15 16.84 -6.53
CA LYS A 501 19.37 18.26 -6.22
C LYS A 501 20.09 18.46 -4.88
N PHE A 502 19.69 17.70 -3.86
CA PHE A 502 20.34 17.76 -2.55
C PHE A 502 21.80 17.31 -2.65
N GLN A 503 22.03 16.14 -3.25
CA GLN A 503 23.34 15.52 -3.35
C GLN A 503 24.32 16.39 -4.14
N HIS A 504 23.88 16.93 -5.29
CA HIS A 504 24.69 17.83 -6.10
C HIS A 504 25.11 19.09 -5.32
N THR A 505 24.17 19.71 -4.60
CA THR A 505 24.45 20.90 -3.79
C THR A 505 25.40 20.55 -2.64
N TYR A 506 25.15 19.43 -1.95
CA TYR A 506 25.96 18.96 -0.82
C TYR A 506 27.42 18.69 -1.23
N GLU A 507 27.64 18.02 -2.36
CA GLU A 507 28.98 17.73 -2.87
C GLU A 507 29.76 19.00 -3.17
N LEU A 508 29.13 19.96 -3.87
CA LEU A 508 29.75 21.26 -4.18
C LEU A 508 30.08 22.07 -2.92
N VAL A 509 29.18 22.10 -1.94
CA VAL A 509 29.44 22.76 -0.66
C VAL A 509 30.57 22.06 0.08
N ASN A 510 30.55 20.73 0.18
CA ASN A 510 31.57 19.96 0.91
C ASN A 510 32.98 20.16 0.33
N GLU A 511 33.11 20.15 -1.00
CA GLU A 511 34.38 20.44 -1.68
C GLU A 511 34.83 21.90 -1.46
N SER A 512 33.89 22.85 -1.53
CA SER A 512 34.17 24.28 -1.34
C SER A 512 34.57 24.61 0.11
N VAL A 513 33.89 24.03 1.10
CA VAL A 513 34.18 24.23 2.54
C VAL A 513 35.62 23.84 2.85
N GLY A 514 36.08 22.68 2.37
CA GLY A 514 37.44 22.21 2.61
C GLY A 514 38.49 23.16 2.03
N LYS A 515 38.31 23.61 0.79
CA LYS A 515 39.21 24.56 0.12
C LYS A 515 39.25 25.92 0.83
N ILE A 516 38.10 26.44 1.21
CA ILE A 516 37.98 27.76 1.84
C ILE A 516 38.54 27.74 3.26
N TYR A 517 38.22 26.71 4.04
CA TYR A 517 38.73 26.60 5.41
C TYR A 517 40.25 26.44 5.41
N LYS A 518 40.82 25.71 4.44
CA LYS A 518 42.26 25.66 4.22
C LYS A 518 42.83 27.05 3.97
N ALA A 519 42.31 27.80 2.99
CA ALA A 519 42.78 29.15 2.68
C ALA A 519 42.67 30.13 3.87
N LEU A 520 41.61 30.03 4.67
CA LEU A 520 41.41 30.86 5.86
C LEU A 520 42.35 30.49 7.03
N THR A 521 42.87 29.27 7.06
CA THR A 521 43.70 28.76 8.17
C THR A 521 45.18 28.58 7.83
N GLU A 522 45.57 28.73 6.56
CA GLU A 522 46.97 28.68 6.12
C GLU A 522 47.85 29.65 6.93
N GLY A 523 49.02 29.17 7.36
CA GLY A 523 49.96 29.91 8.21
C GLY A 523 50.82 30.91 7.44
N THR A 524 51.15 32.05 8.05
CA THR A 524 51.91 33.15 7.42
C THR A 524 53.43 33.06 7.63
N ARG A 525 53.97 32.02 8.29
CA ARG A 525 55.42 31.93 8.58
C ARG A 525 55.97 30.51 8.48
N GLY A 526 56.74 30.24 7.42
CA GLY A 526 57.82 29.23 7.40
C GLY A 526 57.46 27.74 7.43
N SER A 527 56.23 27.36 7.76
CA SER A 527 55.77 25.96 7.74
C SER A 527 54.61 25.80 6.74
N SER A 528 54.96 25.59 5.47
CA SER A 528 54.01 25.50 4.34
C SER A 528 52.98 24.36 4.44
N ASP A 529 53.07 23.49 5.45
CA ASP A 529 52.29 22.25 5.54
C ASP A 529 51.24 22.23 6.66
N VAL A 530 51.07 23.32 7.41
CA VAL A 530 50.15 23.35 8.57
C VAL A 530 48.89 24.17 8.25
N TYR A 531 47.80 23.47 7.94
CA TYR A 531 46.47 24.05 7.70
C TYR A 531 45.38 23.28 8.45
N GLY A 532 44.24 23.92 8.67
CA GLY A 532 43.05 23.28 9.20
C GLY A 532 42.28 22.52 8.12
N THR A 533 41.51 21.52 8.51
CA THR A 533 40.61 20.79 7.61
C THR A 533 39.17 20.91 8.08
N ALA A 534 38.24 20.98 7.13
CA ALA A 534 36.82 21.04 7.41
C ALA A 534 36.05 20.25 6.36
N TYR A 535 35.03 19.51 6.80
CA TYR A 535 34.19 18.69 5.94
C TYR A 535 32.82 18.46 6.57
N LEU A 536 31.85 18.13 5.74
CA LEU A 536 30.49 17.79 6.12
C LEU A 536 30.31 16.28 6.06
N THR A 537 29.51 15.71 6.97
CA THR A 537 29.08 14.31 6.91
C THR A 537 27.56 14.21 6.95
N LEU A 538 27.03 13.21 6.24
CA LEU A 538 25.61 12.88 6.21
C LEU A 538 25.34 11.78 7.23
N ASP A 539 24.29 11.94 8.04
CA ASP A 539 23.87 10.90 8.98
C ASP A 539 23.27 9.67 8.26
N ASN A 540 22.65 9.87 7.09
CA ASN A 540 22.12 8.81 6.24
C ASN A 540 22.43 9.11 4.77
N GLN A 541 22.95 8.14 4.03
CA GLN A 541 23.31 8.27 2.61
C GLN A 541 22.13 8.01 1.65
N GLU A 542 21.08 7.28 2.07
CA GLU A 542 19.94 6.95 1.21
C GLU A 542 18.93 8.10 1.11
N GLU A 543 18.59 8.73 2.24
CA GLU A 543 17.65 9.85 2.31
C GLU A 543 18.22 11.04 3.10
N PRO A 544 19.33 11.64 2.64
CA PRO A 544 20.06 12.64 3.42
C PRO A 544 19.25 13.89 3.75
N TYR A 545 18.24 14.21 2.94
CA TYR A 545 17.35 15.37 3.12
C TYR A 545 16.31 15.23 4.26
N LEU A 546 16.21 14.06 4.90
CA LEU A 546 15.38 13.85 6.10
C LEU A 546 16.17 13.96 7.41
N TYR A 547 17.49 13.82 7.33
CA TYR A 547 18.37 13.75 8.48
C TYR A 547 19.29 14.98 8.54
N GLY A 548 19.97 15.13 9.67
CA GLY A 548 20.92 16.23 9.86
C GLY A 548 22.22 16.01 9.08
N THR A 549 22.86 17.12 8.74
CA THR A 549 24.26 17.15 8.27
C THR A 549 25.16 17.61 9.41
N LYS A 550 26.22 16.85 9.70
CA LYS A 550 27.20 17.21 10.72
C LYS A 550 28.35 17.97 10.09
N TYR A 551 28.69 19.11 10.68
CA TYR A 551 29.81 19.93 10.23
C TYR A 551 31.01 19.73 11.16
N HIS A 552 32.14 19.32 10.59
CA HIS A 552 33.39 19.09 11.28
C HIS A 552 34.44 20.09 10.81
N ALA A 553 35.12 20.73 11.77
CA ALA A 553 36.23 21.63 11.50
C ALA A 553 37.34 21.36 12.52
N THR A 554 38.55 21.08 12.04
CA THR A 554 39.73 20.86 12.87
C THR A 554 40.74 21.97 12.61
N PRO A 555 40.98 22.86 13.59
CA PRO A 555 41.97 23.92 13.49
C PRO A 555 43.39 23.37 13.27
N PRO A 556 44.31 24.18 12.73
CA PRO A 556 45.71 23.77 12.57
C PRO A 556 46.33 23.34 13.91
N LEU A 557 47.17 22.31 13.89
CA LEU A 557 47.88 21.76 15.05
C LEU A 557 46.99 21.18 16.17
N LYS A 558 45.67 21.05 15.96
CA LYS A 558 44.74 20.47 16.93
C LYS A 558 44.17 19.13 16.47
N ARG A 559 43.83 18.28 17.43
CA ARG A 559 43.10 17.03 17.19
C ARG A 559 41.62 17.32 16.97
N PHE A 560 40.93 16.37 16.35
CA PHE A 560 39.48 16.44 16.15
C PHE A 560 38.72 16.67 17.46
N MET A 561 37.85 17.66 17.46
CA MET A 561 36.98 18.02 18.58
C MET A 561 35.59 18.39 18.04
N GLY A 562 34.55 18.22 18.87
CA GLY A 562 33.21 18.68 18.51
C GLY A 562 33.15 20.21 18.41
N MET A 563 32.25 20.74 17.57
CA MET A 563 32.12 22.20 17.32
C MET A 563 32.00 23.04 18.60
N ASN A 564 31.33 22.51 19.63
CA ASN A 564 31.14 23.20 20.92
C ASN A 564 32.43 23.35 21.74
N ALA A 565 33.46 22.55 21.46
CA ALA A 565 34.75 22.57 22.16
C ALA A 565 35.80 23.46 21.47
N LEU A 566 35.46 24.07 20.32
CA LEU A 566 36.32 25.01 19.62
C LEU A 566 36.31 26.39 20.29
N SER A 567 37.43 27.12 20.18
CA SER A 567 37.52 28.49 20.71
C SER A 567 36.54 29.43 20.00
N GLY A 568 36.29 30.63 20.57
CA GLY A 568 35.44 31.64 19.93
C GLY A 568 35.88 31.97 18.51
N GLY A 569 37.16 32.32 18.31
CA GLY A 569 37.71 32.63 16.99
C GLY A 569 37.72 31.42 16.04
N GLU A 570 37.99 30.21 16.53
CA GLU A 570 37.96 29.00 15.71
C GLU A 570 36.55 28.68 15.20
N ARG A 571 35.53 28.86 16.04
CA ARG A 571 34.12 28.73 15.65
C ARG A 571 33.74 29.77 14.61
N THR A 572 34.20 31.01 14.76
CA THR A 572 33.97 32.07 13.78
C THR A 572 34.60 31.75 12.43
N MET A 573 35.85 31.26 12.40
CA MET A 573 36.52 30.86 11.15
C MET A 573 35.82 29.68 10.48
N ALA A 574 35.34 28.70 11.26
CA ALA A 574 34.56 27.58 10.76
C ALA A 574 33.18 28.00 10.23
N ALA A 575 32.53 28.99 10.85
CA ALA A 575 31.25 29.52 10.39
C ALA A 575 31.41 30.34 9.10
N LEU A 576 32.44 31.18 9.02
CA LEU A 576 32.75 31.97 7.83
C LEU A 576 33.13 31.08 6.63
N SER A 577 33.89 30.00 6.84
CA SER A 577 34.19 29.06 5.75
C SER A 577 32.94 28.39 5.19
N LEU A 578 31.99 28.00 6.06
CA LEU A 578 30.72 27.43 5.64
C LEU A 578 29.85 28.44 4.90
N LEU A 579 29.78 29.68 5.39
CA LEU A 579 29.08 30.78 4.73
C LEU A 579 29.59 31.01 3.30
N PHE A 580 30.91 31.09 3.13
CA PHE A 580 31.53 31.32 1.82
C PHE A 580 31.47 30.11 0.89
N ALA A 581 31.36 28.90 1.43
CA ALA A 581 31.10 27.70 0.64
C ALA A 581 29.65 27.62 0.16
N LEU A 582 28.69 28.12 0.94
CA LEU A 582 27.31 28.27 0.46
C LEU A 582 27.21 29.34 -0.62
N GLN A 583 27.97 30.43 -0.46
CA GLN A 583 28.06 31.48 -1.47
C GLN A 583 28.68 31.00 -2.79
N SER A 584 29.67 30.09 -2.77
CA SER A 584 30.27 29.59 -4.01
C SER A 584 29.28 28.80 -4.87
N VAL A 585 28.30 28.13 -4.24
CA VAL A 585 27.24 27.40 -4.96
C VAL A 585 26.16 28.34 -5.46
N ARG A 586 25.80 29.38 -4.68
CA ARG A 586 24.83 30.39 -5.09
C ARG A 586 25.41 31.79 -4.88
N PRO A 587 26.04 32.39 -5.91
CA PRO A 587 26.69 33.68 -5.77
C PRO A 587 25.65 34.77 -5.50
N ALA A 588 25.76 35.42 -4.35
CA ALA A 588 25.04 36.64 -4.04
C ALA A 588 25.80 37.85 -4.62
N PRO A 589 25.11 38.88 -5.13
CA PRO A 589 25.76 40.07 -5.68
C PRO A 589 26.47 40.91 -4.61
N PHE A 590 25.99 40.85 -3.36
CA PHE A 590 26.63 41.49 -2.23
C PHE A 590 26.42 40.69 -0.93
N ILE A 591 27.32 40.88 0.04
CA ILE A 591 27.25 40.31 1.38
C ILE A 591 27.41 41.42 2.41
N VAL A 592 26.60 41.37 3.47
CA VAL A 592 26.73 42.23 4.65
C VAL A 592 27.23 41.38 5.81
N LEU A 593 28.32 41.81 6.45
CA LEU A 593 28.87 41.18 7.64
C LEU A 593 28.94 42.20 8.79
N ASP A 594 28.45 41.82 9.96
CA ASP A 594 28.39 42.67 11.14
C ASP A 594 29.28 42.09 12.26
N GLU A 595 30.29 42.85 12.68
CA GLU A 595 31.23 42.55 13.78
C GLU A 595 31.79 41.11 13.79
N VAL A 596 32.05 40.55 12.60
CA VAL A 596 32.53 39.17 12.44
C VAL A 596 33.94 38.94 13.01
N ASP A 597 34.65 40.01 13.31
CA ASP A 597 36.02 40.05 13.81
C ASP A 597 36.13 40.20 15.33
N ALA A 598 35.01 40.37 16.05
CA ALA A 598 35.00 40.61 17.50
C ALA A 598 35.73 39.54 18.33
N ALA A 599 35.73 38.28 17.85
CA ALA A 599 36.36 37.15 18.52
C ALA A 599 37.65 36.66 17.83
N LEU A 600 38.17 37.41 16.85
CA LEU A 600 39.37 37.05 16.08
C LEU A 600 40.59 37.81 16.60
N ASP A 601 41.73 37.12 16.59
CA ASP A 601 43.06 37.70 16.83
C ASP A 601 43.56 38.45 15.59
N LEU A 602 44.49 39.37 15.80
CA LEU A 602 45.08 40.23 14.75
C LEU A 602 45.54 39.43 13.51
N THR A 603 46.19 38.28 13.73
CA THR A 603 46.69 37.42 12.65
C THR A 603 45.58 36.86 11.78
N ASN A 604 44.48 36.40 12.38
CA ASN A 604 43.34 35.87 11.62
C ASN A 604 42.51 36.98 10.98
N VAL A 605 42.43 38.17 11.60
CA VAL A 605 41.79 39.36 11.00
C VAL A 605 42.51 39.76 9.71
N GLN A 606 43.85 39.78 9.70
CA GLN A 606 44.62 40.12 8.50
C GLN A 606 44.43 39.10 7.36
N LYS A 607 44.31 37.81 7.69
CA LYS A 607 43.99 36.75 6.71
C LYS A 607 42.59 36.93 6.15
N LEU A 608 41.62 37.23 7.01
CA LEU A 608 40.25 37.47 6.61
C LEU A 608 40.15 38.71 5.70
N ALA A 609 40.89 39.78 6.01
CA ALA A 609 40.97 40.98 5.18
C ALA A 609 41.53 40.68 3.78
N ASN A 610 42.61 39.89 3.69
CA ASN A 610 43.17 39.44 2.40
C ASN A 610 42.15 38.60 1.62
N PHE A 611 41.48 37.67 2.30
CA PHE A 611 40.47 36.84 1.69
C PHE A 611 39.29 37.65 1.12
N PHE A 612 38.86 38.71 1.82
CA PHE A 612 37.84 39.63 1.30
C PHE A 612 38.35 40.41 0.09
N ARG A 613 39.59 40.90 0.11
CA ARG A 613 40.20 41.61 -1.02
C ARG A 613 40.26 40.76 -2.28
N GLU A 614 40.68 39.50 -2.15
CA GLU A 614 40.72 38.56 -3.28
C GLU A 614 39.34 38.25 -3.85
N ARG A 615 38.32 38.16 -2.99
CA ARG A 615 36.94 37.86 -3.41
C ARG A 615 36.11 39.09 -3.81
N ALA A 616 36.58 40.29 -3.50
CA ALA A 616 35.88 41.54 -3.82
C ALA A 616 35.66 41.73 -5.34
N ALA A 617 36.49 41.11 -6.18
CA ALA A 617 36.31 41.11 -7.64
C ALA A 617 35.05 40.37 -8.10
N ILE A 618 34.55 39.42 -7.29
CA ILE A 618 33.42 38.53 -7.65
C ILE A 618 32.14 38.93 -6.90
N CYS A 619 32.26 39.50 -5.69
CA CYS A 619 31.13 39.87 -4.84
C CYS A 619 31.42 41.16 -4.08
N GLN A 620 30.42 42.03 -3.93
CA GLN A 620 30.55 43.24 -3.11
C GLN A 620 30.45 42.89 -1.60
N PHE A 621 31.42 43.31 -0.80
CA PHE A 621 31.40 43.13 0.66
C PHE A 621 31.10 44.45 1.37
N LEU A 622 30.09 44.43 2.25
CA LEU A 622 29.74 45.51 3.16
C LEU A 622 30.01 45.03 4.58
N ILE A 623 31.09 45.51 5.18
CA ILE A 623 31.57 45.00 6.47
C ILE A 623 31.45 46.11 7.51
N VAL A 624 30.76 45.82 8.61
CA VAL A 624 30.74 46.65 9.81
C VAL A 624 31.74 46.03 10.79
N SER A 625 32.76 46.80 11.16
CA SER A 625 33.83 46.36 12.06
C SER A 625 34.43 47.56 12.78
N LEU A 626 34.93 47.31 13.99
CA LEU A 626 35.68 48.27 14.79
C LEU A 626 37.20 48.06 14.70
N ASN A 627 37.68 47.00 14.03
CA ASN A 627 39.08 46.65 13.96
C ASN A 627 39.79 47.35 12.78
N PRO A 628 40.79 48.22 13.04
CA PRO A 628 41.49 48.95 11.99
C PRO A 628 42.16 48.06 10.95
N ASP A 629 42.68 46.90 11.35
CA ASP A 629 43.37 46.00 10.43
C ASP A 629 42.43 45.35 9.38
N LEU A 630 41.12 45.27 9.67
CA LEU A 630 40.14 44.72 8.75
C LEU A 630 39.72 45.76 7.71
N TYR A 631 39.31 46.95 8.17
CA TYR A 631 38.79 47.99 7.27
C TYR A 631 39.89 48.81 6.57
N ALA A 632 41.16 48.73 7.01
CA ALA A 632 42.28 49.37 6.33
C ALA A 632 42.46 48.89 4.87
N LYS A 633 42.01 47.66 4.54
CA LYS A 633 42.09 47.09 3.19
C LYS A 633 40.83 47.30 2.34
N SER A 634 39.92 48.17 2.79
CA SER A 634 38.68 48.46 2.07
C SER A 634 38.89 49.53 0.99
N ASP A 635 38.03 49.54 -0.04
CA ASP A 635 38.06 50.58 -1.08
C ASP A 635 37.43 51.90 -0.61
N SER A 636 36.47 51.82 0.32
CA SER A 636 35.75 53.00 0.83
C SER A 636 35.27 52.75 2.26
N LEU A 637 35.39 53.78 3.09
CA LEU A 637 34.92 53.79 4.47
C LEU A 637 33.65 54.62 4.61
N PHE A 638 32.70 54.10 5.38
CA PHE A 638 31.50 54.82 5.79
C PHE A 638 31.54 54.98 7.32
N GLY A 639 31.92 56.17 7.78
CA GLY A 639 31.94 56.52 9.18
C GLY A 639 30.56 56.99 9.66
N VAL A 640 29.96 56.25 10.58
CA VAL A 640 28.69 56.65 11.22
C VAL A 640 29.00 57.29 12.56
N TYR A 641 28.55 58.53 12.77
CA TYR A 641 28.71 59.24 14.04
C TYR A 641 27.37 59.76 14.55
N LYS A 642 27.22 59.83 15.88
CA LYS A 642 26.03 60.38 16.53
C LYS A 642 26.17 61.89 16.69
N ASP A 643 25.33 62.65 16.01
CA ASP A 643 25.19 64.07 16.24
C ASP A 643 24.38 64.29 17.53
N LYS A 644 25.09 64.60 18.62
CA LYS A 644 24.47 64.85 19.94
C LYS A 644 23.55 66.07 19.94
N SER A 645 23.73 67.02 19.01
CA SER A 645 22.91 68.23 18.94
C SER A 645 21.56 68.00 18.27
N ARG A 646 21.49 67.05 17.32
CA ARG A 646 20.29 66.73 16.55
C ARG A 646 19.64 65.40 16.95
N GLU A 647 20.20 64.73 17.96
CA GLU A 647 19.83 63.37 18.39
C GLU A 647 19.72 62.36 17.23
N SER A 648 20.51 62.56 16.17
CA SER A 648 20.45 61.77 14.94
C SER A 648 21.81 61.19 14.58
N SER A 649 21.84 60.04 13.91
CA SER A 649 23.06 59.52 13.29
C SER A 649 23.31 60.19 11.94
N ALA A 650 24.54 60.61 11.70
CA ALA A 650 25.00 61.13 10.41
C ALA A 650 26.11 60.23 9.85
N ILE A 651 26.30 60.28 8.53
CA ILE A 651 27.24 59.42 7.80
C ILE A 651 28.24 60.29 7.05
N LEU A 652 29.51 59.93 7.14
CA LEU A 652 30.59 60.46 6.32
C LEU A 652 31.16 59.32 5.49
N SER A 653 31.45 59.58 4.22
CA SER A 653 32.10 58.62 3.33
C SER A 653 33.50 59.09 2.97
N MET A 654 34.46 58.18 2.95
CA MET A 654 35.84 58.41 2.55
C MET A 654 36.27 57.35 1.53
N ASP A 655 36.83 57.80 0.42
CA ASP A 655 37.41 56.92 -0.62
C ASP A 655 38.87 56.64 -0.28
N LEU A 656 39.22 55.36 -0.08
CA LEU A 656 40.56 54.95 0.32
C LEU A 656 41.49 54.68 -0.87
N THR A 657 40.96 54.58 -2.09
CA THR A 657 41.76 54.29 -3.30
C THR A 657 42.73 55.41 -3.69
N GLN A 658 42.58 56.58 -3.06
CA GLN A 658 43.39 57.77 -3.30
C GLN A 658 44.70 57.79 -2.48
N TYR A 659 44.85 56.85 -1.54
CA TYR A 659 46.00 56.73 -0.66
C TYR A 659 46.85 55.53 -1.06
N ALA A 660 48.16 55.58 -0.78
CA ALA A 660 49.05 54.45 -1.05
C ALA A 660 48.69 53.26 -0.14
N GLU A 661 48.70 52.04 -0.71
CA GLU A 661 48.49 50.77 0.02
C GLU A 661 49.53 50.52 1.12
#